data_AF-A0A7C4PW07-F1
#
_entry.id   AF-A0A7C4PW07-F1
#
_cell.length_a   1.000
_cell.length_b   1.000
_cell.length_c   1.000
_cell.angle_alpha   90.00
_cell.angle_beta   90.00
_cell.angle_gamma   90.00
#
_symmetry.space_group_name_H-M   'P 1'
#
loop_
_entity.id
_entity.type
_entity.pdbx_description
1 polymer ?
#
loop_
_entity_poly.entity_id
_entity_poly.type
_entity_poly.pdbx_seq_one_letter_code
_entity_poly.pdbx_strand_id
1 'polypeptide(L)'
;MVGGSTAAARPAPDRSSRPARQAMTLAPPATARCGKGNPPGRPRRGREPTRMFPDFPCFYLDGRTFPHYLLSVRRQFLARSAAGSQDQRARARSPGAAGGALRTLIPATMPALNLGHSSASLATIDREGRRRKRNAAAREDVMARFSWGVVALSLFALAGVACGEKSTEIPCTEFDAGNGCPTGFSCRDGVCVCGLTCPPGKHCEYDSILDQAVCKQNPPNDGGVVDSDDDGIPDDGDRSGQSGDYPCTGGKTANCDDNCPAHPNADQADKDGDGRGDVCDNDNDNDGVPDDRDNCWDGNPANARNFNPGQEDTDRDGAGNGCDCDSDADGVCDPGRVSADCASPPGQRPATCQGSDNCPVTSNPDQKDSNGNGVGDACENDNDADGIPNDRDNCPDVKNQDQADLDRDGLGDACDPDIDNDGWANSQDNCPRNANPDQADLDGDHQGDACDGDRDGDGVANNQDNCPRVANANQQDTNRDGMGDACDADRDQIADDRDNCPGVRNSDQWDNDRDDRGDTCDPDDDNDGVPDAEDNCPLVNNPRPDCTQNSQCTTAGGTCVIPSGQTNGRCSAQPDACGVDFDGDNIPDSQDNCPRVKNSAQEDSSDPRDGIGDACDDDGDGVLDNVDNCPFTANPNQRDTDGNGAGDACDFDADADGLRNTQDNCPYAANPDQTDTDRDGQGNACDDDDDGDEVPDAEDSCPLIPNPRPECQNDAECAGAGGTCVIPDGEDRGHCNGQPACGADGDGDGVLDGLDNCPTVPNSGQQDGDGDGRGDACDNCPATANANQLDGDGDDRGDACDNCPAASNSAQSDGDGDSVGDACDNCPADANQNQLDGDTDGPGDACDNCPTVANPGQQDTDNDGTGDACEDDIDGDGILDDGDGSGIAGDNPCRGGAVASCDDNCPLMSNPLQEDADDNGVGDACQ
;
A
#
# COMPACT_ATOMS: atom_id res chain seq x y z
N MET A 1 -16.52 -16.93 -49.86
CA MET A 1 -16.95 -16.50 -51.22
C MET A 1 -18.45 -16.26 -51.21
N VAL A 2 -18.90 -15.03 -51.51
CA VAL A 2 -20.29 -14.60 -51.84
C VAL A 2 -21.38 -14.95 -50.78
N GLY A 3 -22.11 -14.02 -50.15
CA GLY A 3 -22.17 -12.55 -50.28
C GLY A 3 -23.58 -12.06 -50.63
N GLY A 4 -24.04 -10.95 -50.02
CA GLY A 4 -25.30 -10.26 -50.38
C GLY A 4 -26.08 -9.70 -49.19
N SER A 5 -26.08 -8.38 -49.03
CA SER A 5 -26.72 -7.62 -47.94
C SER A 5 -28.21 -7.30 -48.20
N THR A 6 -28.99 -6.91 -47.16
CA THR A 6 -29.70 -5.61 -47.07
C THR A 6 -30.64 -5.44 -45.86
N ALA A 7 -30.36 -4.42 -45.04
CA ALA A 7 -31.25 -3.41 -44.46
C ALA A 7 -32.60 -3.76 -43.74
N ALA A 8 -32.60 -3.43 -42.43
CA ALA A 8 -33.52 -2.49 -41.75
C ALA A 8 -34.92 -2.91 -41.18
N ALA A 9 -35.40 -2.04 -40.28
CA ALA A 9 -36.73 -1.91 -39.65
C ALA A 9 -37.07 -2.76 -38.39
N ARG A 10 -36.92 -2.15 -37.20
CA ARG A 10 -37.60 -2.55 -35.94
C ARG A 10 -39.12 -2.27 -36.01
N PRO A 11 -39.97 -3.13 -35.41
CA PRO A 11 -41.31 -2.74 -34.97
C PRO A 11 -41.58 -3.03 -33.47
N ALA A 12 -42.23 -2.08 -32.79
CA ALA A 12 -43.05 -2.30 -31.58
C ALA A 12 -44.52 -2.56 -32.00
N PRO A 13 -45.57 -2.69 -31.12
CA PRO A 13 -45.63 -2.58 -29.65
C PRO A 13 -46.54 -3.66 -28.97
N ASP A 14 -46.97 -3.46 -27.70
CA ASP A 14 -48.38 -3.23 -27.25
C ASP A 14 -48.58 -3.66 -25.75
N ARG A 15 -48.60 -2.73 -24.78
CA ARG A 15 -49.78 -2.17 -24.05
C ARG A 15 -50.76 -3.14 -23.34
N SER A 16 -50.98 -2.91 -22.03
CA SER A 16 -52.30 -2.66 -21.38
C SER A 16 -52.16 -2.65 -19.84
N SER A 17 -53.02 -2.03 -19.01
CA SER A 17 -53.92 -0.86 -19.18
C SER A 17 -54.37 -0.28 -17.81
N ARG A 18 -54.74 1.01 -17.75
CA ARG A 18 -55.14 1.75 -16.51
C ARG A 18 -56.63 1.59 -16.12
N PRO A 19 -56.97 1.87 -14.85
CA PRO A 19 -57.79 3.05 -14.47
C PRO A 19 -57.13 3.88 -13.34
N ALA A 20 -57.55 5.08 -12.90
CA ALA A 20 -58.46 6.12 -13.43
C ALA A 20 -58.03 7.54 -12.92
N ARG A 21 -58.92 8.32 -12.24
CA ARG A 21 -58.69 9.70 -11.69
C ARG A 21 -59.82 10.12 -10.72
N GLN A 22 -59.55 11.03 -9.77
CA GLN A 22 -60.28 12.31 -9.59
C GLN A 22 -59.55 13.27 -8.60
N ALA A 23 -59.98 14.55 -8.51
CA ALA A 23 -59.29 15.61 -7.77
C ALA A 23 -60.25 16.77 -7.38
N MET A 24 -59.91 17.58 -6.35
CA MET A 24 -60.51 18.91 -6.14
C MET A 24 -59.64 19.89 -5.32
N THR A 25 -59.90 21.18 -5.53
CA THR A 25 -59.12 22.38 -5.15
C THR A 25 -59.41 22.96 -3.76
N LEU A 26 -58.46 23.73 -3.18
CA LEU A 26 -58.70 25.09 -2.60
C LEU A 26 -57.38 25.82 -2.20
N ALA A 27 -57.44 27.17 -2.10
CA ALA A 27 -56.38 28.13 -1.70
C ALA A 27 -57.03 29.55 -1.55
N PRO A 28 -56.34 30.69 -1.31
CA PRO A 28 -55.00 31.02 -0.76
C PRO A 28 -55.21 31.84 0.57
N PRO A 29 -54.56 32.98 0.97
CA PRO A 29 -53.32 33.71 0.56
C PRO A 29 -52.48 34.34 1.74
N ALA A 30 -51.52 35.21 1.36
CA ALA A 30 -50.93 36.36 2.10
C ALA A 30 -49.58 36.19 2.85
N THR A 31 -48.72 37.23 3.02
CA THR A 31 -47.92 38.05 2.05
C THR A 31 -47.24 39.26 2.74
N ALA A 32 -45.90 39.34 2.76
CA ALA A 32 -45.04 40.55 2.76
C ALA A 32 -43.55 40.09 2.69
N ARG A 33 -42.59 40.53 1.85
CA ARG A 33 -42.27 41.72 1.02
C ARG A 33 -41.82 43.00 1.75
N CYS A 34 -40.49 43.23 1.79
CA CYS A 34 -39.73 44.31 1.11
C CYS A 34 -38.27 44.36 1.64
N GLY A 35 -37.24 44.77 0.88
CA GLY A 35 -37.19 45.27 -0.51
C GLY A 35 -35.73 45.38 -1.05
N LYS A 36 -35.56 45.84 -2.30
CA LYS A 36 -34.28 45.85 -3.04
C LYS A 36 -33.37 47.06 -2.74
N GLY A 37 -32.05 46.87 -2.91
CA GLY A 37 -31.02 47.93 -3.07
C GLY A 37 -29.91 47.47 -4.02
N ASN A 38 -29.28 48.39 -4.77
CA ASN A 38 -28.21 48.11 -5.76
C ASN A 38 -26.82 48.56 -5.23
N PRO A 39 -25.70 48.03 -5.78
CA PRO A 39 -24.32 48.36 -5.35
C PRO A 39 -23.90 49.77 -5.82
N PRO A 40 -22.86 50.40 -5.20
CA PRO A 40 -21.49 50.27 -5.74
C PRO A 40 -20.31 50.45 -4.73
N GLY A 41 -19.09 50.02 -5.13
CA GLY A 41 -17.85 50.73 -4.76
C GLY A 41 -16.63 49.90 -4.32
N ARG A 42 -15.52 49.95 -5.09
CA ARG A 42 -14.16 49.65 -4.60
C ARG A 42 -13.65 50.81 -3.72
N PRO A 43 -12.75 50.59 -2.73
CA PRO A 43 -11.39 51.15 -2.88
C PRO A 43 -10.21 50.38 -2.22
N ARG A 44 -9.14 50.25 -3.00
CA ARG A 44 -7.67 50.26 -2.70
C ARG A 44 -7.12 50.14 -1.25
N ARG A 45 -6.18 49.19 -1.10
CA ARG A 45 -4.82 49.21 -0.47
C ARG A 45 -4.54 50.06 0.81
N GLY A 46 -4.05 49.37 1.84
CA GLY A 46 -3.08 49.81 2.88
C GLY A 46 -2.87 48.65 3.87
N ARG A 47 -1.70 47.98 3.98
CA ARG A 47 -0.41 48.36 4.63
C ARG A 47 -0.49 48.74 6.12
N GLU A 48 -0.16 47.75 6.96
CA GLU A 48 0.62 47.85 8.22
C GLU A 48 0.04 48.64 9.43
N PRO A 49 0.59 48.51 10.67
CA PRO A 49 1.50 47.48 11.24
C PRO A 49 1.05 46.93 12.62
N THR A 50 1.79 45.96 13.22
CA THR A 50 2.44 46.01 14.57
C THR A 50 2.64 44.65 15.29
N ARG A 51 3.70 44.60 16.11
CA ARG A 51 4.21 43.45 16.90
C ARG A 51 3.49 43.27 18.24
N MET A 52 3.65 42.10 18.88
CA MET A 52 4.18 42.00 20.27
C MET A 52 4.74 40.60 20.61
N PHE A 53 5.77 40.52 21.47
CA PHE A 53 6.21 39.31 22.21
C PHE A 53 5.52 39.26 23.60
N PRO A 54 5.41 38.07 24.23
CA PRO A 54 6.33 37.68 25.34
C PRO A 54 6.59 36.14 25.39
N ASP A 55 7.39 35.53 26.28
CA ASP A 55 8.63 35.90 26.98
C ASP A 55 9.39 34.60 27.42
N PHE A 56 10.69 34.72 27.76
CA PHE A 56 11.55 33.61 28.25
C PHE A 56 11.24 33.15 29.69
N PRO A 57 11.63 31.92 30.09
CA PRO A 57 12.85 31.80 30.91
C PRO A 57 13.75 30.58 30.62
N CYS A 58 15.07 30.76 30.74
CA CYS A 58 16.09 29.70 30.72
C CYS A 58 16.34 29.11 32.13
N PHE A 59 16.94 27.90 32.24
CA PHE A 59 18.11 27.64 33.11
C PHE A 59 18.83 26.30 32.79
N TYR A 60 19.79 25.86 33.62
CA TYR A 60 21.02 25.20 33.15
C TYR A 60 21.58 24.10 34.10
N LEU A 61 21.83 22.90 33.55
CA LEU A 61 22.77 21.81 33.96
C LEU A 61 22.69 21.03 35.31
N ASP A 62 23.15 19.77 35.16
CA ASP A 62 23.90 18.88 36.09
C ASP A 62 23.23 18.13 37.27
N GLY A 63 23.42 16.78 37.30
CA GLY A 63 24.05 16.18 38.50
C GLY A 63 23.56 14.86 39.17
N ARG A 64 23.49 13.71 38.46
CA ARG A 64 23.73 12.31 38.96
C ARG A 64 23.12 11.82 40.32
N THR A 65 22.48 10.63 40.33
CA THR A 65 23.00 9.37 40.96
C THR A 65 22.08 8.14 40.85
N PHE A 66 22.66 6.92 40.91
CA PHE A 66 22.00 5.59 40.92
C PHE A 66 21.75 5.04 42.35
N PRO A 67 20.93 3.97 42.54
CA PRO A 67 21.52 2.66 42.88
C PRO A 67 20.75 1.35 42.47
N HIS A 68 21.44 0.43 41.77
CA HIS A 68 21.34 -1.07 41.80
C HIS A 68 20.00 -1.79 41.46
N TYR A 69 19.94 -3.03 40.94
CA TYR A 69 20.87 -4.19 40.76
C TYR A 69 20.96 -4.60 39.25
N LEU A 70 22.05 -5.10 38.64
CA LEU A 70 22.83 -6.36 38.82
C LEU A 70 22.02 -7.65 38.47
N LEU A 71 22.44 -8.60 37.62
CA LEU A 71 23.76 -9.03 37.08
C LEU A 71 23.66 -9.59 35.62
N SER A 72 24.70 -9.97 34.84
CA SER A 72 26.11 -9.53 34.66
C SER A 72 26.95 -10.50 33.74
N VAL A 73 26.65 -10.68 32.44
CA VAL A 73 27.44 -11.57 31.54
C VAL A 73 28.84 -10.98 31.19
N ARG A 74 29.87 -11.84 31.09
CA ARG A 74 31.27 -11.45 30.79
C ARG A 74 31.77 -11.98 29.44
N ARG A 75 32.54 -11.16 28.71
CA ARG A 75 33.58 -11.63 27.76
C ARG A 75 34.84 -12.09 28.51
N GLN A 76 35.52 -13.16 28.06
CA GLN A 76 36.98 -13.17 27.81
C GLN A 76 37.49 -14.45 27.11
N PHE A 77 38.66 -14.35 26.47
CA PHE A 77 39.34 -15.36 25.65
C PHE A 77 40.04 -16.47 26.46
N LEU A 78 40.35 -17.62 25.81
CA LEU A 78 41.74 -18.14 25.78
C LEU A 78 42.01 -19.20 24.68
N ALA A 79 43.29 -19.35 24.32
CA ALA A 79 43.82 -19.76 23.02
C ALA A 79 44.19 -21.26 22.82
N ARG A 80 44.14 -21.69 21.54
CA ARG A 80 45.13 -22.52 20.77
C ARG A 80 45.36 -24.05 21.02
N SER A 81 45.25 -24.80 19.90
CA SER A 81 46.15 -25.89 19.42
C SER A 81 46.07 -27.29 20.11
N ALA A 82 46.07 -28.46 19.44
CA ALA A 82 46.77 -28.86 18.20
C ALA A 82 46.37 -30.24 17.58
N ALA A 83 46.54 -30.37 16.26
CA ALA A 83 47.01 -31.53 15.45
C ALA A 83 46.34 -32.94 15.44
N GLY A 84 46.13 -33.47 14.21
CA GLY A 84 45.92 -34.91 13.89
C GLY A 84 44.69 -35.18 13.00
N SER A 85 44.73 -35.17 11.66
CA SER A 85 45.47 -36.01 10.69
C SER A 85 45.02 -37.49 10.60
N GLN A 86 44.19 -37.80 9.59
CA GLN A 86 44.52 -38.81 8.55
C GLN A 86 43.62 -38.70 7.29
N ASP A 87 44.20 -39.01 6.12
CA ASP A 87 43.58 -39.07 4.78
C ASP A 87 43.62 -40.54 4.30
N GLN A 88 42.51 -41.06 3.74
CA GLN A 88 42.57 -42.01 2.60
C GLN A 88 41.36 -41.92 1.65
N ARG A 89 41.64 -41.39 0.45
CA ARG A 89 41.35 -41.97 -0.89
C ARG A 89 40.79 -43.42 -0.93
N ALA A 90 40.05 -43.89 -1.93
CA ALA A 90 39.33 -43.31 -3.10
C ALA A 90 38.77 -44.48 -3.96
N ARG A 91 37.83 -44.23 -4.89
CA ARG A 91 37.83 -44.75 -6.30
C ARG A 91 36.55 -44.41 -7.07
N ALA A 92 36.68 -44.27 -8.39
CA ALA A 92 35.57 -44.19 -9.34
C ALA A 92 35.58 -45.40 -10.30
N ARG A 93 34.40 -45.86 -10.74
CA ARG A 93 34.07 -46.35 -12.11
C ARG A 93 32.71 -47.08 -12.20
N SER A 94 31.87 -46.63 -13.14
CA SER A 94 30.75 -47.35 -13.79
C SER A 94 31.27 -48.44 -14.77
N PRO A 95 30.46 -49.15 -15.61
CA PRO A 95 28.99 -49.17 -15.79
C PRO A 95 28.35 -50.59 -15.99
N GLY A 96 27.03 -50.68 -16.27
CA GLY A 96 26.56 -51.41 -17.47
C GLY A 96 25.50 -52.55 -17.40
N ALA A 97 24.23 -52.18 -17.68
CA ALA A 97 23.32 -52.75 -18.70
C ALA A 97 22.66 -54.17 -18.62
N ALA A 98 21.54 -54.28 -19.38
CA ALA A 98 20.67 -55.43 -19.75
C ALA A 98 19.51 -55.81 -18.78
N GLY A 99 18.32 -56.23 -19.24
CA GLY A 99 17.75 -56.27 -20.61
C GLY A 99 16.81 -57.46 -20.90
N GLY A 100 15.55 -57.21 -21.29
CA GLY A 100 14.52 -58.21 -21.66
C GLY A 100 13.30 -57.57 -22.35
N ALA A 101 12.52 -58.29 -23.17
CA ALA A 101 11.57 -57.67 -24.13
C ALA A 101 10.40 -58.59 -24.61
N LEU A 102 9.61 -58.09 -25.59
CA LEU A 102 8.43 -58.63 -26.32
C LEU A 102 7.09 -58.03 -25.79
N ARG A 103 6.08 -57.55 -26.56
CA ARG A 103 5.68 -57.68 -28.01
C ARG A 103 4.44 -56.75 -28.28
N THR A 104 3.93 -56.33 -29.47
CA THR A 104 4.32 -56.31 -30.92
C THR A 104 3.36 -55.40 -31.75
N LEU A 105 3.74 -55.02 -32.99
CA LEU A 105 2.92 -54.54 -34.15
C LEU A 105 2.23 -53.15 -34.02
N ILE A 106 2.55 -52.06 -34.77
CA ILE A 106 3.01 -51.79 -36.18
C ILE A 106 1.89 -51.95 -37.23
N PRO A 107 1.69 -51.03 -38.23
CA PRO A 107 2.30 -49.71 -38.52
C PRO A 107 1.29 -48.56 -38.20
N ALA A 108 1.18 -47.34 -38.78
CA ALA A 108 1.75 -46.58 -39.92
C ALA A 108 1.47 -45.04 -39.69
N THR A 109 1.88 -43.99 -40.44
CA THR A 109 2.65 -43.77 -41.69
C THR A 109 3.23 -42.32 -41.70
N MET A 110 4.04 -41.95 -42.72
CA MET A 110 4.31 -40.55 -43.17
C MET A 110 3.99 -40.43 -44.68
N PRO A 111 4.02 -39.22 -45.30
CA PRO A 111 5.27 -38.76 -45.93
C PRO A 111 5.54 -37.23 -45.85
N ALA A 112 6.82 -36.84 -45.97
CA ALA A 112 7.26 -35.46 -46.22
C ALA A 112 7.82 -35.31 -47.65
N LEU A 113 7.73 -34.11 -48.25
CA LEU A 113 8.18 -33.84 -49.64
C LEU A 113 8.82 -32.45 -49.87
N ASN A 114 10.01 -32.26 -49.28
CA ASN A 114 11.29 -31.92 -49.96
C ASN A 114 11.29 -31.04 -51.25
N LEU A 115 12.03 -29.90 -51.21
CA LEU A 115 12.88 -29.26 -52.27
C LEU A 115 13.25 -27.81 -51.82
N GLY A 116 14.44 -27.21 -52.03
CA GLY A 116 15.78 -27.69 -52.43
C GLY A 116 16.75 -26.57 -52.91
N HIS A 117 18.07 -26.81 -52.82
CA HIS A 117 19.21 -26.13 -53.54
C HIS A 117 19.95 -24.88 -52.98
N SER A 118 21.08 -25.12 -52.31
CA SER A 118 22.47 -24.84 -52.77
C SER A 118 22.94 -23.47 -53.33
N SER A 119 23.76 -22.79 -52.52
CA SER A 119 25.20 -22.44 -52.78
C SER A 119 25.65 -21.44 -53.89
N ALA A 120 25.93 -20.20 -53.45
CA ALA A 120 27.19 -19.43 -53.59
C ALA A 120 27.83 -19.06 -54.96
N SER A 121 28.22 -17.77 -55.15
CA SER A 121 29.62 -17.30 -55.28
C SER A 121 29.81 -15.88 -55.89
N LEU A 122 30.82 -15.13 -55.40
CA LEU A 122 31.52 -13.97 -56.01
C LEU A 122 30.71 -12.64 -56.14
N ALA A 123 31.33 -11.44 -56.17
CA ALA A 123 32.74 -11.08 -56.45
C ALA A 123 33.32 -9.94 -55.55
N THR A 124 34.63 -9.68 -55.68
CA THR A 124 35.50 -8.78 -54.87
C THR A 124 36.02 -7.54 -55.60
N ILE A 125 36.39 -6.47 -54.87
CA ILE A 125 37.53 -5.51 -55.11
C ILE A 125 37.56 -4.42 -53.99
N ASP A 126 38.66 -3.85 -53.45
CA ASP A 126 40.08 -4.28 -53.26
C ASP A 126 40.80 -3.42 -52.13
N ARG A 127 42.14 -3.56 -51.92
CA ARG A 127 43.01 -3.16 -50.73
C ARG A 127 43.32 -1.64 -50.51
N GLU A 128 44.17 -1.14 -49.58
CA GLU A 128 45.17 -1.62 -48.55
C GLU A 128 45.21 -0.63 -47.35
N GLY A 129 45.46 -0.97 -46.06
CA GLY A 129 45.76 -2.28 -45.43
C GLY A 129 46.96 -2.37 -44.46
N ARG A 130 47.49 -1.27 -43.85
CA ARG A 130 48.80 -1.29 -43.14
C ARG A 130 48.84 -1.41 -41.60
N ARG A 131 49.01 -2.66 -41.16
CA ARG A 131 50.02 -3.14 -40.16
C ARG A 131 50.21 -2.40 -38.81
N ARG A 132 49.67 -3.03 -37.75
CA ARG A 132 50.40 -3.69 -36.63
C ARG A 132 51.73 -3.07 -36.11
N LYS A 133 51.81 -2.89 -34.78
CA LYS A 133 52.60 -3.79 -33.89
C LYS A 133 52.21 -3.68 -32.40
N ARG A 134 52.63 -4.69 -31.61
CA ARG A 134 52.33 -4.89 -30.17
C ARG A 134 53.56 -4.59 -29.29
N ASN A 135 53.32 -4.32 -28.01
CA ASN A 135 53.79 -5.06 -26.81
C ASN A 135 53.13 -4.38 -25.57
N ALA A 136 52.51 -5.04 -24.57
CA ALA A 136 52.88 -6.21 -23.74
C ALA A 136 53.94 -5.85 -22.66
N ALA A 137 53.81 -6.18 -21.36
CA ALA A 137 52.91 -7.15 -20.70
C ALA A 137 52.79 -6.99 -19.15
N ALA A 138 51.82 -7.73 -18.56
CA ALA A 138 51.93 -8.52 -17.30
C ALA A 138 51.88 -7.88 -15.87
N ARG A 139 50.71 -8.03 -15.23
CA ARG A 139 50.41 -8.87 -14.02
C ARG A 139 50.87 -8.50 -12.58
N GLU A 140 50.12 -9.11 -11.63
CA GLU A 140 50.36 -9.38 -10.19
C GLU A 140 50.16 -8.21 -9.19
N ASP A 141 49.60 -8.39 -7.98
CA ASP A 141 48.67 -9.44 -7.49
C ASP A 141 47.99 -9.09 -6.14
N VAL A 142 46.83 -9.70 -5.87
CA VAL A 142 46.32 -10.26 -4.58
C VAL A 142 46.65 -9.58 -3.21
N MET A 143 45.58 -9.04 -2.59
CA MET A 143 45.14 -9.15 -1.18
C MET A 143 45.97 -8.65 0.04
N ALA A 144 45.27 -7.79 0.80
CA ALA A 144 44.94 -7.89 2.25
C ALA A 144 45.97 -7.62 3.38
N ARG A 145 45.50 -6.73 4.30
CA ARG A 145 45.49 -6.82 5.78
C ARG A 145 46.69 -7.51 6.48
N PHE A 146 47.39 -6.86 7.40
CA PHE A 146 46.83 -6.55 8.73
C PHE A 146 47.61 -5.46 9.51
N SER A 147 46.94 -4.90 10.52
CA SER A 147 47.42 -3.83 11.41
C SER A 147 48.52 -4.25 12.39
N TRP A 148 49.16 -3.26 13.04
CA TRP A 148 49.14 -3.02 14.50
C TRP A 148 50.12 -1.88 14.83
N GLY A 149 49.71 -0.90 15.65
CA GLY A 149 50.56 0.26 16.01
C GLY A 149 51.34 0.07 17.32
N VAL A 150 52.30 0.97 17.59
CA VAL A 150 52.76 1.31 18.94
C VAL A 150 53.44 2.69 18.95
N VAL A 151 53.28 3.42 20.06
CA VAL A 151 53.81 4.76 20.33
C VAL A 151 55.33 4.77 20.52
N ALA A 152 56.05 5.77 19.96
CA ALA A 152 57.09 6.54 20.70
C ALA A 152 57.83 7.62 19.88
N LEU A 153 58.35 8.61 20.62
CA LEU A 153 59.54 9.45 20.36
C LEU A 153 59.50 10.52 19.25
N SER A 154 59.08 11.69 19.72
CA SER A 154 59.36 13.04 19.23
C SER A 154 60.78 13.27 18.66
N LEU A 155 60.88 14.11 17.64
CA LEU A 155 62.06 14.95 17.39
C LEU A 155 61.66 16.27 16.70
N PHE A 156 62.19 17.40 17.18
CA PHE A 156 61.99 18.71 16.56
C PHE A 156 62.77 18.83 15.24
N ALA A 157 62.11 19.31 14.18
CA ALA A 157 62.77 19.92 13.03
C ALA A 157 61.90 21.06 12.47
N LEU A 158 62.41 22.29 12.55
CA LEU A 158 61.81 23.47 11.91
C LEU A 158 62.29 23.56 10.46
N ALA A 159 61.37 23.78 9.51
CA ALA A 159 61.47 24.75 8.40
C ALA A 159 60.42 24.45 7.30
N GLY A 160 59.98 25.49 6.58
CA GLY A 160 59.43 25.31 5.24
C GLY A 160 57.90 25.32 5.08
N VAL A 161 57.17 26.11 5.87
CA VAL A 161 55.85 26.59 5.39
C VAL A 161 56.11 27.56 4.25
N ALA A 162 55.76 27.17 3.03
CA ALA A 162 55.64 28.09 1.92
C ALA A 162 54.31 28.82 2.05
N CYS A 163 54.33 30.06 2.54
CA CYS A 163 53.19 30.95 2.36
C CYS A 163 53.10 31.30 0.86
N GLY A 164 51.91 31.15 0.28
CA GLY A 164 51.56 31.89 -0.93
C GLY A 164 51.60 33.39 -0.65
N GLU A 165 51.65 34.19 -1.71
CA GLU A 165 51.72 35.64 -1.60
C GLU A 165 50.43 36.17 -0.94
N LYS A 166 50.59 37.01 0.10
CA LYS A 166 49.48 37.67 0.79
C LYS A 166 49.59 39.18 0.66
N SER A 167 48.42 39.80 0.51
CA SER A 167 48.22 41.25 0.39
C SER A 167 48.93 42.04 1.49
N THR A 168 49.44 43.22 1.12
CA THR A 168 50.40 44.00 1.91
C THR A 168 49.76 44.90 2.97
N GLU A 169 49.06 44.31 3.95
CA GLU A 169 48.54 45.04 5.11
C GLU A 169 49.33 44.75 6.40
N ILE A 170 49.79 45.82 7.07
CA ILE A 170 50.49 45.75 8.35
C ILE A 170 49.50 46.11 9.46
N PRO A 171 49.13 45.19 10.37
CA PRO A 171 48.15 45.45 11.42
C PRO A 171 48.73 46.27 12.59
N CYS A 172 47.88 47.04 13.26
CA CYS A 172 48.23 47.93 14.37
C CYS A 172 47.05 48.12 15.35
N THR A 173 47.29 48.72 16.53
CA THR A 173 46.22 49.00 17.51
C THR A 173 46.37 50.39 18.14
N GLU A 174 45.25 50.97 18.61
CA GLU A 174 45.23 52.32 19.20
C GLU A 174 46.08 52.48 20.48
N PHE A 175 46.51 51.39 21.12
CA PHE A 175 47.32 51.45 22.34
C PHE A 175 48.81 51.79 22.07
N ASP A 176 49.32 51.55 20.86
CA ASP A 176 50.74 51.76 20.52
C ASP A 176 51.00 53.16 19.94
N ALA A 177 50.74 54.18 20.76
CA ALA A 177 51.00 55.59 20.47
C ALA A 177 52.51 55.93 20.42
N GLY A 178 53.25 55.34 19.48
CA GLY A 178 54.63 55.72 19.17
C GLY A 178 55.42 54.86 18.18
N ASN A 179 55.15 53.55 18.03
CA ASN A 179 56.03 52.62 17.28
C ASN A 179 55.31 51.53 16.45
N GLY A 180 53.97 51.54 16.32
CA GLY A 180 53.23 50.44 15.69
C GLY A 180 53.31 50.34 14.16
N CYS A 181 53.66 51.41 13.46
CA CYS A 181 53.70 51.47 11.99
C CYS A 181 55.05 52.02 11.49
N PRO A 182 55.52 51.63 10.27
CA PRO A 182 56.75 52.17 9.69
C PRO A 182 56.69 53.68 9.44
N THR A 183 57.86 54.31 9.31
CA THR A 183 57.97 55.77 9.27
C THR A 183 57.18 56.38 8.09
N GLY A 184 56.13 57.16 8.39
CA GLY A 184 55.26 57.77 7.37
C GLY A 184 53.93 57.04 7.13
N PHE A 185 53.68 55.91 7.79
CA PHE A 185 52.36 55.31 7.92
C PHE A 185 51.70 55.74 9.24
N SER A 186 50.37 55.63 9.30
CA SER A 186 49.52 55.98 10.44
C SER A 186 48.45 54.92 10.66
N CYS A 187 48.32 54.44 11.89
CA CYS A 187 47.32 53.43 12.23
C CYS A 187 45.90 53.99 12.07
N ARG A 188 45.04 53.27 11.37
CA ARG A 188 43.63 53.58 11.20
C ARG A 188 42.85 52.28 11.02
N ASP A 189 41.72 52.14 11.71
CA ASP A 189 40.78 51.02 11.55
C ASP A 189 41.42 49.61 11.66
N GLY A 190 42.54 49.51 12.41
CA GLY A 190 43.30 48.27 12.66
C GLY A 190 44.52 48.05 11.76
N VAL A 191 44.76 48.89 10.76
CA VAL A 191 45.87 48.74 9.78
C VAL A 191 46.69 50.02 9.59
N CYS A 192 47.96 49.85 9.20
CA CYS A 192 48.89 50.95 8.96
C CYS A 192 48.67 51.56 7.56
N VAL A 193 47.85 52.61 7.47
CA VAL A 193 47.54 53.32 6.22
C VAL A 193 48.58 54.41 5.95
N CYS A 194 48.96 54.65 4.69
CA CYS A 194 50.00 55.63 4.37
C CYS A 194 49.57 57.09 4.66
N GLY A 195 50.39 57.83 5.39
CA GLY A 195 50.18 59.24 5.74
C GLY A 195 50.82 60.26 4.78
N LEU A 196 51.44 59.80 3.68
CA LEU A 196 52.09 60.67 2.68
C LEU A 196 51.12 61.02 1.55
N THR A 197 50.91 62.32 1.32
CA THR A 197 50.23 62.82 0.11
C THR A 197 51.21 62.79 -1.07
N CYS A 198 51.11 61.76 -1.92
CA CYS A 198 51.99 61.62 -3.08
C CYS A 198 51.58 62.54 -4.26
N PRO A 199 52.52 62.93 -5.16
CA PRO A 199 52.19 63.64 -6.39
C PRO A 199 51.39 62.78 -7.37
N PRO A 200 50.65 63.37 -8.34
CA PRO A 200 49.95 62.60 -9.38
C PRO A 200 50.87 61.64 -10.15
N GLY A 201 50.37 60.45 -10.48
CA GLY A 201 51.13 59.36 -11.11
C GLY A 201 52.05 58.57 -10.16
N LYS A 202 51.80 58.66 -8.85
CA LYS A 202 52.56 57.99 -7.79
C LYS A 202 51.69 57.53 -6.62
N HIS A 203 51.64 56.23 -6.37
CA HIS A 203 51.12 55.66 -5.12
C HIS A 203 52.18 55.68 -4.00
N CYS A 204 51.74 55.43 -2.77
CA CYS A 204 52.59 55.25 -1.61
C CYS A 204 52.85 53.76 -1.35
N GLU A 205 54.11 53.39 -1.23
CA GLU A 205 54.55 52.01 -0.99
C GLU A 205 55.47 51.95 0.24
N TYR A 206 55.53 50.80 0.92
CA TYR A 206 56.50 50.56 1.99
C TYR A 206 57.84 50.07 1.40
N ASP A 207 58.90 50.86 1.53
CA ASP A 207 60.23 50.45 1.06
C ASP A 207 60.99 49.71 2.17
N SER A 208 61.06 48.38 2.05
CA SER A 208 61.69 47.47 3.01
C SER A 208 63.22 47.62 3.13
N ILE A 209 63.87 48.42 2.28
CA ILE A 209 65.29 48.76 2.38
C ILE A 209 65.48 50.07 3.16
N LEU A 210 64.46 50.94 3.19
CA LEU A 210 64.49 52.25 3.84
C LEU A 210 63.64 52.37 5.13
N ASP A 211 62.82 51.35 5.44
CA ASP A 211 61.97 51.26 6.65
C ASP A 211 61.01 52.47 6.82
N GLN A 212 60.43 52.90 5.69
CA GLN A 212 59.56 54.06 5.59
C GLN A 212 58.64 54.02 4.36
N ALA A 213 57.58 54.82 4.42
CA ALA A 213 56.73 55.15 3.28
C ALA A 213 57.50 55.93 2.20
N VAL A 214 57.32 55.55 0.93
CA VAL A 214 57.87 56.29 -0.22
C VAL A 214 56.86 56.40 -1.36
N CYS A 215 56.87 57.51 -2.09
CA CYS A 215 56.07 57.66 -3.30
C CYS A 215 56.83 57.08 -4.51
N LYS A 216 56.59 55.81 -4.85
CA LYS A 216 57.13 55.20 -6.09
C LYS A 216 56.37 55.72 -7.31
N GLN A 217 56.73 55.32 -8.52
CA GLN A 217 55.82 55.55 -9.65
C GLN A 217 54.74 54.48 -9.61
N ASN A 218 53.55 54.77 -10.14
CA ASN A 218 52.65 53.69 -10.52
C ASN A 218 53.37 52.73 -11.49
N PRO A 219 52.97 51.44 -11.55
CA PRO A 219 53.33 50.61 -12.69
C PRO A 219 53.06 51.40 -13.98
N PRO A 220 53.91 51.29 -15.01
CA PRO A 220 53.88 52.22 -16.13
C PRO A 220 52.55 52.10 -16.89
N ASN A 221 51.65 53.09 -16.71
CA ASN A 221 50.38 53.20 -17.43
C ASN A 221 50.61 52.92 -18.92
N ASP A 222 50.13 51.79 -19.42
CA ASP A 222 50.51 51.36 -20.77
C ASP A 222 49.63 52.07 -21.81
N GLY A 223 50.20 53.07 -22.47
CA GLY A 223 49.58 53.75 -23.62
C GLY A 223 48.51 54.79 -23.30
N GLY A 224 47.97 54.85 -22.07
CA GLY A 224 47.00 55.88 -21.67
C GLY A 224 45.57 55.62 -22.15
N VAL A 225 45.17 54.36 -22.14
CA VAL A 225 43.76 53.96 -22.11
C VAL A 225 43.14 54.35 -20.76
N VAL A 226 41.81 54.24 -20.65
CA VAL A 226 41.11 54.30 -19.37
C VAL A 226 41.14 52.91 -18.72
N ASP A 227 41.11 52.93 -17.40
CA ASP A 227 40.94 51.84 -16.44
C ASP A 227 39.94 52.50 -15.45
N SER A 228 38.68 52.07 -15.51
CA SER A 228 37.54 52.85 -14.99
C SER A 228 37.24 52.60 -13.50
N ASP A 229 37.76 51.52 -12.91
CA ASP A 229 37.48 51.12 -11.53
C ASP A 229 38.73 50.76 -10.68
N ASP A 230 39.94 50.90 -11.24
CA ASP A 230 41.26 50.64 -10.62
C ASP A 230 41.56 49.13 -10.35
N ASP A 231 40.97 48.18 -11.10
CA ASP A 231 41.30 46.73 -10.97
C ASP A 231 42.67 46.34 -11.58
N GLY A 232 43.11 47.05 -12.63
CA GLY A 232 44.36 46.86 -13.36
C GLY A 232 44.25 46.39 -14.82
N ILE A 233 43.04 46.15 -15.33
CA ILE A 233 42.68 45.82 -16.71
C ILE A 233 42.11 47.08 -17.39
N PRO A 234 42.48 47.42 -18.65
CA PRO A 234 41.96 48.63 -19.29
C PRO A 234 40.64 48.41 -20.05
N ASP A 235 39.74 49.41 -20.02
CA ASP A 235 38.45 49.45 -20.74
C ASP A 235 38.55 49.15 -22.27
N ASP A 236 39.70 49.43 -22.88
CA ASP A 236 40.05 49.34 -24.33
C ASP A 236 41.47 48.75 -24.43
N GLY A 237 41.64 47.57 -23.81
CA GLY A 237 42.92 46.91 -23.58
C GLY A 237 43.55 46.29 -24.83
N ASP A 238 42.77 46.05 -25.88
CA ASP A 238 43.26 45.71 -27.24
C ASP A 238 43.73 46.95 -28.03
N ARG A 239 43.17 48.14 -27.73
CA ARG A 239 43.39 49.45 -28.37
C ARG A 239 42.71 49.64 -29.73
N SER A 240 41.54 49.07 -29.94
CA SER A 240 40.65 49.35 -31.08
C SER A 240 40.18 50.81 -31.07
N GLY A 241 40.07 51.42 -29.89
CA GLY A 241 39.43 52.71 -29.66
C GLY A 241 37.90 52.60 -29.42
N GLN A 242 37.43 51.39 -29.12
CA GLN A 242 36.12 51.04 -28.58
C GLN A 242 36.36 50.22 -27.31
N SER A 243 35.33 50.05 -26.48
CA SER A 243 35.41 49.28 -25.23
C SER A 243 34.39 48.15 -25.30
N GLY A 244 34.82 46.94 -24.98
CA GLY A 244 34.00 45.73 -25.09
C GLY A 244 33.76 45.27 -26.53
N ASP A 245 34.66 45.59 -27.48
CA ASP A 245 34.63 44.96 -28.82
C ASP A 245 35.66 43.82 -28.99
N TYR A 246 36.55 43.65 -28.01
CA TYR A 246 37.31 42.42 -27.82
C TYR A 246 37.51 42.06 -26.32
N PRO A 247 36.45 41.70 -25.59
CA PRO A 247 36.51 41.46 -24.14
C PRO A 247 37.43 40.29 -23.75
N CYS A 248 37.95 40.37 -22.53
CA CYS A 248 38.79 39.36 -21.92
C CYS A 248 37.96 38.14 -21.48
N THR A 249 38.08 37.06 -22.25
CA THR A 249 37.34 35.82 -21.98
C THR A 249 38.18 34.75 -21.28
N GLY A 250 37.58 33.91 -20.42
CA GLY A 250 38.23 32.77 -19.78
C GLY A 250 39.60 33.04 -19.14
N GLY A 251 39.69 34.04 -18.25
CA GLY A 251 40.88 34.31 -17.43
C GLY A 251 42.06 34.96 -18.18
N LYS A 252 41.79 35.72 -19.25
CA LYS A 252 42.81 36.52 -19.96
C LYS A 252 42.87 37.94 -19.36
N THR A 253 44.06 38.51 -19.25
CA THR A 253 44.26 39.83 -18.60
C THR A 253 45.16 40.77 -19.41
N ALA A 254 45.26 40.58 -20.75
CA ALA A 254 46.11 41.41 -21.61
C ALA A 254 45.80 41.30 -23.12
N ASN A 255 45.76 42.43 -23.82
CA ASN A 255 45.41 42.56 -25.25
C ASN A 255 43.96 42.10 -25.55
N CYS A 256 43.09 42.33 -24.57
CA CYS A 256 41.65 42.24 -24.60
C CYS A 256 41.12 43.35 -23.68
N ASP A 257 39.87 43.73 -23.87
CA ASP A 257 39.19 44.75 -23.08
C ASP A 257 38.72 44.16 -21.76
N ASP A 258 38.65 44.98 -20.72
CA ASP A 258 37.97 44.61 -19.48
C ASP A 258 36.52 44.13 -19.76
N ASN A 259 36.17 42.94 -19.26
CA ASN A 259 34.85 42.33 -19.40
C ASN A 259 33.82 42.86 -18.37
N CYS A 260 34.26 43.64 -17.38
CA CYS A 260 33.42 44.36 -16.41
C CYS A 260 33.87 45.80 -16.10
N PRO A 261 33.84 46.78 -17.05
CA PRO A 261 34.40 48.16 -16.93
C PRO A 261 33.83 49.14 -15.88
N ALA A 262 33.26 48.65 -14.79
CA ALA A 262 32.83 49.41 -13.62
C ALA A 262 32.74 48.54 -12.32
N HIS A 263 33.22 47.30 -12.35
CA HIS A 263 33.05 46.27 -11.32
C HIS A 263 34.35 45.42 -11.17
N PRO A 264 35.30 45.81 -10.29
CA PRO A 264 36.66 45.26 -10.29
C PRO A 264 36.79 43.74 -10.21
N ASN A 265 37.32 43.11 -11.27
CA ASN A 265 37.47 41.65 -11.40
C ASN A 265 38.79 41.27 -12.09
N ALA A 266 39.91 41.51 -11.41
CA ALA A 266 41.27 41.43 -11.98
C ALA A 266 41.76 40.03 -12.41
N ASP A 267 40.95 38.99 -12.21
CA ASP A 267 41.13 37.65 -12.79
C ASP A 267 40.41 37.47 -14.14
N GLN A 268 39.46 38.34 -14.49
CA GLN A 268 38.67 38.36 -15.73
C GLN A 268 38.05 36.99 -16.00
N ALA A 269 37.36 36.50 -14.97
CA ALA A 269 36.45 35.37 -15.05
C ALA A 269 35.27 35.73 -15.98
N ASP A 270 34.86 34.74 -16.77
CA ASP A 270 33.86 34.76 -17.85
C ASP A 270 33.65 33.26 -18.15
N LYS A 271 32.60 32.70 -17.59
CA LYS A 271 32.40 31.24 -17.46
C LYS A 271 31.63 30.63 -18.62
N ASP A 272 30.61 31.31 -19.14
CA ASP A 272 29.86 30.88 -20.33
C ASP A 272 30.57 31.22 -21.65
N GLY A 273 31.31 32.34 -21.67
CA GLY A 273 32.00 32.87 -22.85
C GLY A 273 31.23 33.94 -23.64
N ASP A 274 30.17 34.55 -23.09
CA ASP A 274 29.44 35.70 -23.67
C ASP A 274 30.39 36.89 -23.94
N GLY A 275 31.33 37.13 -23.02
CA GLY A 275 32.23 38.28 -23.05
C GLY A 275 31.92 39.37 -22.03
N ARG A 276 30.91 39.18 -21.16
CA ARG A 276 30.80 39.84 -19.85
C ARG A 276 31.46 38.97 -18.78
N GLY A 277 31.93 39.57 -17.70
CA GLY A 277 32.52 38.82 -16.59
C GLY A 277 31.55 38.46 -15.46
N ASP A 278 31.85 37.38 -14.76
CA ASP A 278 31.08 36.75 -13.66
C ASP A 278 30.72 37.70 -12.48
N VAL A 279 31.28 38.91 -12.45
CA VAL A 279 31.11 39.94 -11.40
C VAL A 279 30.13 41.06 -11.81
N CYS A 280 29.76 41.11 -13.09
CA CYS A 280 28.83 42.09 -13.63
C CYS A 280 27.78 41.53 -14.60
N ASP A 281 27.82 40.23 -14.92
CA ASP A 281 26.62 39.55 -15.40
C ASP A 281 25.60 39.27 -14.28
N ASN A 282 24.52 38.60 -14.67
CA ASN A 282 23.30 38.35 -13.92
C ASN A 282 22.73 36.98 -14.34
N ASP A 283 23.54 36.13 -15.00
CA ASP A 283 23.23 34.83 -15.63
C ASP A 283 24.57 34.15 -16.02
N ASN A 284 25.41 33.83 -15.03
CA ASN A 284 26.85 33.55 -15.22
C ASN A 284 27.21 32.29 -16.04
N ASP A 285 26.26 31.39 -16.31
CA ASP A 285 26.46 30.20 -17.14
C ASP A 285 25.45 30.05 -18.29
N ASN A 286 24.63 31.08 -18.52
CA ASN A 286 23.71 31.23 -19.66
C ASN A 286 22.64 30.12 -19.73
N ASP A 287 22.17 29.65 -18.57
CA ASP A 287 21.07 28.69 -18.47
C ASP A 287 19.68 29.38 -18.58
N GLY A 288 19.64 30.70 -18.37
CA GLY A 288 18.43 31.53 -18.42
C GLY A 288 17.82 31.87 -17.05
N VAL A 289 18.43 31.39 -15.95
CA VAL A 289 18.04 31.65 -14.56
C VAL A 289 19.06 32.60 -13.92
N PRO A 290 18.65 33.86 -13.66
CA PRO A 290 19.55 34.81 -13.03
C PRO A 290 20.10 34.41 -11.66
N ASP A 291 21.40 34.67 -11.49
CA ASP A 291 22.26 34.49 -10.30
C ASP A 291 21.59 34.65 -8.92
N ASP A 292 20.63 35.58 -8.79
CA ASP A 292 19.94 35.87 -7.53
C ASP A 292 18.89 34.82 -7.14
N ARG A 293 18.66 33.84 -8.01
CA ARG A 293 17.65 32.77 -7.92
C ARG A 293 18.12 31.42 -8.48
N ASP A 294 19.38 31.30 -8.89
CA ASP A 294 19.99 30.03 -9.31
C ASP A 294 20.45 29.21 -8.08
N ASN A 295 20.08 27.93 -8.02
CA ASN A 295 20.49 26.97 -6.99
C ASN A 295 21.74 26.14 -7.35
N CYS A 296 22.34 26.31 -8.54
CA CYS A 296 23.68 25.80 -8.85
C CYS A 296 24.78 26.88 -8.92
N TRP A 297 24.47 28.05 -8.36
CA TRP A 297 25.26 29.28 -8.37
C TRP A 297 26.74 29.14 -8.01
N ASP A 298 27.58 30.02 -8.57
CA ASP A 298 29.05 30.06 -8.48
C ASP A 298 29.68 30.22 -7.08
N GLY A 299 28.89 30.11 -6.02
CA GLY A 299 29.40 29.93 -4.66
C GLY A 299 30.09 28.58 -4.42
N ASN A 300 29.82 27.55 -5.24
CA ASN A 300 30.29 26.18 -5.02
C ASN A 300 31.52 25.78 -5.88
N PRO A 301 32.70 25.52 -5.28
CA PRO A 301 33.92 25.16 -6.02
C PRO A 301 33.94 23.71 -6.60
N ALA A 302 32.83 22.98 -6.56
CA ALA A 302 32.73 21.61 -7.10
C ALA A 302 32.27 21.56 -8.58
N ASN A 303 31.55 22.57 -9.07
CA ASN A 303 30.81 22.45 -10.33
C ASN A 303 31.70 22.51 -11.58
N ALA A 304 31.59 21.47 -12.43
CA ALA A 304 32.18 21.41 -13.77
C ALA A 304 31.13 21.50 -14.90
N ARG A 305 29.84 21.58 -14.53
CA ARG A 305 28.67 21.88 -15.36
C ARG A 305 27.68 22.59 -14.44
N ASN A 306 27.24 23.77 -14.84
CA ASN A 306 26.50 24.67 -13.96
C ASN A 306 25.09 25.00 -14.49
N PHE A 307 24.78 24.52 -15.70
CA PHE A 307 23.55 24.76 -16.44
C PHE A 307 22.44 23.82 -15.94
N ASN A 308 21.40 24.36 -15.29
CA ASN A 308 20.26 23.61 -14.74
C ASN A 308 18.92 24.40 -14.87
N PRO A 309 18.41 24.70 -16.08
CA PRO A 309 17.30 25.64 -16.25
C PRO A 309 15.97 25.25 -15.59
N GLY A 310 15.82 23.97 -15.21
CA GLY A 310 14.68 23.46 -14.45
C GLY A 310 14.73 23.79 -12.95
N GLN A 311 15.92 24.09 -12.41
CA GLN A 311 16.16 24.48 -11.01
C GLN A 311 15.63 23.47 -9.98
N GLU A 312 15.63 22.19 -10.36
CA GLU A 312 15.24 21.06 -9.53
C GLU A 312 16.14 20.93 -8.29
N ASP A 313 15.50 20.76 -7.13
CA ASP A 313 16.09 20.75 -5.78
C ASP A 313 15.20 19.83 -4.93
N THR A 314 15.60 18.56 -4.83
CA THR A 314 14.77 17.48 -4.29
C THR A 314 14.77 17.50 -2.75
N ASP A 315 15.94 17.59 -2.11
CA ASP A 315 16.06 17.60 -0.64
C ASP A 315 15.70 18.96 0.00
N ARG A 316 15.81 20.06 -0.76
CA ARG A 316 15.55 21.45 -0.34
C ARG A 316 16.60 22.02 0.61
N ASP A 317 17.86 21.57 0.52
CA ASP A 317 19.04 22.26 1.09
C ASP A 317 19.22 23.66 0.48
N GLY A 318 18.85 23.83 -0.79
CA GLY A 318 19.10 25.02 -1.59
C GLY A 318 20.27 24.88 -2.58
N ALA A 319 20.71 23.65 -2.85
CA ALA A 319 21.53 23.29 -3.98
C ALA A 319 20.70 22.49 -5.00
N GLY A 320 20.87 22.75 -6.29
CA GLY A 320 20.14 21.99 -7.32
C GLY A 320 20.69 20.59 -7.55
N ASN A 321 19.84 19.65 -7.98
CA ASN A 321 20.21 18.26 -8.32
C ASN A 321 21.33 18.19 -9.38
N GLY A 322 21.45 19.22 -10.22
CA GLY A 322 22.54 19.35 -11.20
C GLY A 322 23.95 19.54 -10.58
N CYS A 323 24.03 19.98 -9.33
CA CYS A 323 25.27 20.38 -8.66
C CYS A 323 25.50 19.77 -7.27
N ASP A 324 24.52 19.06 -6.68
CA ASP A 324 24.79 18.30 -5.46
C ASP A 324 25.54 16.97 -5.73
N CYS A 325 25.76 16.21 -4.66
CA CYS A 325 26.38 14.90 -4.62
C CYS A 325 25.47 13.80 -4.03
N ASP A 326 24.35 14.19 -3.40
CA ASP A 326 23.47 13.44 -2.47
C ASP A 326 22.06 14.03 -2.64
N SER A 327 21.53 14.06 -3.87
CA SER A 327 20.49 15.00 -4.32
C SER A 327 19.13 14.89 -3.59
N ASP A 328 18.87 13.80 -2.88
CA ASP A 328 17.69 13.57 -2.02
C ASP A 328 18.01 13.44 -0.52
N ALA A 329 19.28 13.64 -0.15
CA ALA A 329 19.85 13.53 1.19
C ALA A 329 19.68 12.17 1.90
N ASP A 330 19.56 11.06 1.17
CA ASP A 330 19.54 9.70 1.75
C ASP A 330 20.88 9.30 2.42
N GLY A 331 21.99 9.92 2.02
CA GLY A 331 23.34 9.66 2.51
C GLY A 331 24.21 8.75 1.63
N VAL A 332 23.75 8.41 0.43
CA VAL A 332 24.44 7.74 -0.68
C VAL A 332 24.77 8.78 -1.75
N CYS A 333 25.81 8.56 -2.56
CA CYS A 333 26.26 9.58 -3.52
C CYS A 333 25.67 9.34 -4.91
N ASP A 334 25.12 10.34 -5.61
CA ASP A 334 24.60 10.18 -6.99
C ASP A 334 25.63 9.50 -7.92
N PRO A 335 25.19 8.78 -8.98
CA PRO A 335 26.03 8.09 -9.96
C PRO A 335 27.28 8.83 -10.45
N GLY A 336 28.41 8.57 -9.79
CA GLY A 336 29.74 9.09 -10.14
C GLY A 336 30.18 10.35 -9.39
N ARG A 337 29.37 10.87 -8.46
CA ARG A 337 29.75 11.89 -7.47
C ARG A 337 30.54 11.27 -6.31
N VAL A 338 31.11 12.13 -5.46
CA VAL A 338 31.61 11.75 -4.13
C VAL A 338 31.32 12.83 -3.08
N SER A 339 31.44 12.47 -1.80
CA SER A 339 31.47 13.30 -0.57
C SER A 339 32.40 14.55 -0.58
N ALA A 340 33.04 14.87 -1.71
CA ALA A 340 33.90 16.05 -1.91
C ALA A 340 33.36 17.00 -3.00
N ASP A 341 32.33 16.57 -3.73
CA ASP A 341 31.66 17.33 -4.80
C ASP A 341 30.37 18.02 -4.28
N CYS A 342 29.92 17.65 -3.07
CA CYS A 342 28.70 18.13 -2.44
C CYS A 342 28.66 19.65 -2.31
N ALA A 343 27.50 20.24 -2.62
CA ALA A 343 27.27 21.64 -2.38
C ALA A 343 27.10 21.93 -0.88
N SER A 344 27.02 23.22 -0.56
CA SER A 344 26.67 23.71 0.78
C SER A 344 26.45 25.22 0.76
N PRO A 345 25.24 25.71 1.07
CA PRO A 345 24.98 27.13 1.22
C PRO A 345 25.92 27.82 2.23
N PRO A 346 26.31 29.10 2.01
CA PRO A 346 27.32 29.80 2.82
C PRO A 346 27.01 29.89 4.33
N GLY A 347 27.49 28.89 5.10
CA GLY A 347 27.33 28.81 6.55
C GLY A 347 26.86 27.43 7.05
N GLN A 348 26.41 26.56 6.15
CA GLN A 348 26.10 25.15 6.42
C GLN A 348 27.38 24.34 6.73
N ARG A 349 27.22 23.05 7.06
CA ARG A 349 28.31 22.07 7.03
C ARG A 349 28.13 21.22 5.75
N PRO A 350 29.22 20.84 5.06
CA PRO A 350 29.17 19.85 3.99
C PRO A 350 28.33 18.61 4.36
N ALA A 351 27.39 18.28 3.48
CA ALA A 351 26.78 16.96 3.37
C ALA A 351 27.87 15.89 3.18
N THR A 352 27.56 14.63 3.50
CA THR A 352 28.57 13.56 3.48
C THR A 352 28.00 12.20 3.06
N CYS A 353 27.67 12.09 1.78
CA CYS A 353 27.26 10.87 1.11
C CYS A 353 28.33 9.76 1.12
N GLN A 354 27.93 8.48 1.06
CA GLN A 354 28.83 7.33 0.82
C GLN A 354 28.17 6.19 0.02
N GLY A 355 28.42 6.16 -1.29
CA GLY A 355 28.20 4.97 -2.10
C GLY A 355 28.30 5.25 -3.60
N SER A 356 27.39 4.66 -4.36
CA SER A 356 26.96 5.11 -5.68
C SER A 356 25.50 4.74 -5.73
N ASP A 357 24.65 5.74 -5.76
CA ASP A 357 23.22 5.60 -5.61
C ASP A 357 22.57 4.97 -6.86
N ASN A 358 21.45 4.25 -6.67
CA ASN A 358 20.60 3.68 -7.72
C ASN A 358 19.24 4.39 -7.88
N CYS A 359 18.88 5.37 -7.03
CA CYS A 359 17.68 6.21 -7.17
C CYS A 359 17.94 7.73 -6.96
N PRO A 360 18.59 8.45 -7.92
CA PRO A 360 19.25 9.75 -7.68
C PRO A 360 18.40 10.98 -7.32
N VAL A 361 17.12 10.79 -7.06
CA VAL A 361 16.14 11.80 -6.63
C VAL A 361 15.03 11.19 -5.75
N THR A 362 15.18 9.95 -5.26
CA THR A 362 14.14 9.20 -4.53
C THR A 362 14.74 8.35 -3.40
N SER A 363 14.89 9.00 -2.24
CA SER A 363 15.63 8.53 -1.06
C SER A 363 15.44 7.05 -0.69
N ASN A 364 16.48 6.23 -0.88
CA ASN A 364 16.47 4.80 -0.56
C ASN A 364 17.76 4.30 0.16
N PRO A 365 17.95 4.63 1.47
CA PRO A 365 19.20 4.39 2.21
C PRO A 365 19.69 2.94 2.36
N ASP A 366 18.88 1.96 1.97
CA ASP A 366 19.25 0.54 1.96
C ASP A 366 19.73 0.04 0.59
N GLN A 367 19.50 0.82 -0.48
CA GLN A 367 19.97 0.58 -1.84
C GLN A 367 19.50 -0.77 -2.39
N LYS A 368 18.21 -1.07 -2.17
CA LYS A 368 17.54 -2.28 -2.67
C LYS A 368 17.40 -2.23 -4.20
N ASP A 369 17.59 -3.40 -4.83
CA ASP A 369 17.64 -3.65 -6.28
C ASP A 369 17.28 -5.15 -6.44
N SER A 370 15.98 -5.45 -6.48
CA SER A 370 15.44 -6.81 -6.44
C SER A 370 15.80 -7.62 -7.71
N ASN A 371 15.82 -6.96 -8.87
CA ASN A 371 16.15 -7.60 -10.15
C ASN A 371 17.66 -7.62 -10.49
N GLY A 372 18.45 -6.72 -9.90
CA GLY A 372 19.90 -6.62 -10.08
C GLY A 372 20.34 -5.83 -11.31
N ASN A 373 19.52 -4.92 -11.85
CA ASN A 373 19.83 -4.13 -13.05
C ASN A 373 20.64 -2.86 -12.77
N GLY A 374 20.54 -2.30 -11.55
CA GLY A 374 21.25 -1.09 -11.12
C GLY A 374 20.44 0.20 -11.11
N VAL A 375 19.12 0.14 -11.38
CA VAL A 375 18.11 1.03 -10.79
C VAL A 375 17.76 0.49 -9.39
N GLY A 376 17.08 1.27 -8.55
CA GLY A 376 16.62 0.83 -7.24
C GLY A 376 15.11 0.70 -7.12
N ASP A 377 14.67 -0.15 -6.20
CA ASP A 377 13.26 -0.51 -6.00
C ASP A 377 12.35 0.65 -5.57
N ALA A 378 12.93 1.79 -5.19
CA ALA A 378 12.21 3.02 -4.84
C ALA A 378 11.93 3.92 -6.06
N CYS A 379 12.56 3.65 -7.20
CA CYS A 379 12.46 4.43 -8.43
C CYS A 379 12.32 3.57 -9.69
N GLU A 380 12.05 2.27 -9.53
CA GLU A 380 11.65 1.35 -10.59
C GLU A 380 10.15 1.04 -10.49
N ASN A 381 9.53 0.70 -11.61
CA ASN A 381 8.08 0.45 -11.69
C ASN A 381 7.74 -1.06 -11.74
N ASP A 382 8.74 -1.93 -11.74
CA ASP A 382 8.68 -3.41 -11.86
C ASP A 382 9.97 -3.93 -11.18
N ASN A 383 9.99 -3.91 -9.84
CA ASN A 383 11.24 -3.99 -9.06
C ASN A 383 11.98 -5.31 -9.26
N ASP A 384 11.25 -6.41 -9.47
CA ASP A 384 11.87 -7.69 -9.77
C ASP A 384 12.08 -7.96 -11.29
N ALA A 385 11.47 -7.16 -12.17
CA ALA A 385 11.52 -7.24 -13.64
C ALA A 385 10.84 -8.49 -14.24
N ASP A 386 9.61 -8.84 -13.82
CA ASP A 386 8.83 -9.94 -14.43
C ASP A 386 7.83 -9.49 -15.49
N GLY A 387 7.52 -8.20 -15.54
CA GLY A 387 6.62 -7.58 -16.50
C GLY A 387 5.24 -7.21 -15.94
N ILE A 388 5.04 -7.33 -14.63
CA ILE A 388 3.88 -6.80 -13.91
C ILE A 388 4.32 -5.54 -13.13
N PRO A 389 3.66 -4.39 -13.32
CA PRO A 389 4.00 -3.18 -12.57
C PRO A 389 3.71 -3.29 -11.07
N ASN A 390 4.53 -2.63 -10.24
CA ASN A 390 4.47 -2.64 -8.78
C ASN A 390 3.08 -2.28 -8.19
N ASP A 391 2.26 -1.47 -8.89
CA ASP A 391 0.89 -1.10 -8.49
C ASP A 391 -0.15 -2.21 -8.73
N ARG A 392 0.25 -3.29 -9.41
CA ARG A 392 -0.60 -4.39 -9.89
C ARG A 392 0.00 -5.77 -9.59
N ASP A 393 1.12 -5.79 -8.86
CA ASP A 393 1.84 -7.00 -8.46
C ASP A 393 1.57 -7.29 -6.98
N ASN A 394 1.04 -8.48 -6.67
CA ASN A 394 0.86 -8.95 -5.29
C ASN A 394 2.13 -9.54 -4.65
N CYS A 395 3.25 -9.61 -5.38
CA CYS A 395 4.60 -9.82 -4.86
C CYS A 395 5.67 -8.94 -5.56
N PRO A 396 5.66 -7.60 -5.43
CA PRO A 396 6.53 -6.68 -6.20
C PRO A 396 8.04 -6.95 -6.19
N ASP A 397 8.53 -7.78 -5.26
CA ASP A 397 9.93 -8.16 -5.09
C ASP A 397 10.25 -9.63 -5.50
N VAL A 398 9.25 -10.46 -5.90
CA VAL A 398 9.36 -11.94 -5.93
C VAL A 398 8.59 -12.64 -7.07
N LYS A 399 8.95 -12.34 -8.31
CA LYS A 399 8.68 -13.04 -9.60
C LYS A 399 7.50 -14.02 -9.61
N ASN A 400 6.29 -13.52 -9.80
CA ASN A 400 5.07 -14.32 -9.89
C ASN A 400 4.12 -13.86 -11.02
N GLN A 401 4.59 -13.97 -12.28
CA GLN A 401 3.85 -13.75 -13.52
C GLN A 401 2.45 -14.42 -13.63
N ASP A 402 2.10 -15.37 -12.76
CA ASP A 402 0.78 -15.98 -12.68
C ASP A 402 -0.17 -15.30 -11.66
N GLN A 403 0.34 -14.37 -10.84
CA GLN A 403 -0.37 -13.61 -9.79
C GLN A 403 -1.29 -14.53 -8.97
N ALA A 404 -0.77 -15.70 -8.64
CA ALA A 404 -1.48 -16.67 -7.85
C ALA A 404 -1.59 -16.14 -6.40
N ASP A 405 -2.80 -16.23 -5.88
CA ASP A 405 -3.24 -15.78 -4.58
C ASP A 405 -4.40 -16.73 -4.22
N LEU A 406 -4.18 -17.56 -3.20
CA LEU A 406 -5.04 -18.69 -2.87
C LEU A 406 -6.07 -18.37 -1.79
N ASP A 407 -5.70 -17.60 -0.77
CA ASP A 407 -6.56 -17.24 0.37
C ASP A 407 -7.28 -15.89 0.17
N ARG A 408 -6.64 -14.95 -0.54
CA ARG A 408 -7.03 -13.55 -0.82
C ARG A 408 -6.82 -12.55 0.30
N ASP A 409 -5.71 -12.65 1.04
CA ASP A 409 -5.24 -11.54 1.88
C ASP A 409 -4.65 -10.35 1.09
N GLY A 410 -4.21 -10.61 -0.16
CA GLY A 410 -3.62 -9.62 -1.07
C GLY A 410 -2.11 -9.77 -1.30
N LEU A 411 -1.46 -10.73 -0.64
CA LEU A 411 -0.11 -11.20 -0.94
C LEU A 411 -0.19 -12.35 -1.97
N GLY A 412 0.81 -12.47 -2.84
CA GLY A 412 0.88 -13.59 -3.77
C GLY A 412 1.54 -14.84 -3.18
N ASP A 413 1.15 -16.01 -3.70
CA ASP A 413 1.67 -17.37 -3.46
C ASP A 413 3.22 -17.50 -3.41
N ALA A 414 3.96 -16.52 -3.94
CA ALA A 414 5.41 -16.52 -4.06
C ALA A 414 6.13 -15.77 -2.93
N CYS A 415 5.45 -14.84 -2.25
CA CYS A 415 5.99 -14.00 -1.18
C CYS A 415 5.26 -14.18 0.16
N ASP A 416 4.03 -14.70 0.12
CA ASP A 416 3.19 -15.03 1.28
C ASP A 416 3.86 -16.06 2.22
N PRO A 417 3.89 -15.82 3.55
CA PRO A 417 4.35 -16.79 4.54
C PRO A 417 3.40 -17.96 4.85
N ASP A 418 2.10 -17.90 4.51
CA ASP A 418 1.02 -18.79 5.00
C ASP A 418 -0.12 -18.98 3.96
N ILE A 419 0.18 -19.69 2.85
CA ILE A 419 -0.55 -19.68 1.54
C ILE A 419 -2.03 -20.09 1.56
N ASP A 420 -2.56 -20.57 2.68
CA ASP A 420 -3.99 -20.87 2.80
C ASP A 420 -4.63 -20.39 4.13
N ASN A 421 -3.89 -19.59 4.90
CA ASN A 421 -4.33 -18.88 6.11
C ASN A 421 -4.95 -19.78 7.20
N ASP A 422 -4.48 -21.03 7.30
CA ASP A 422 -4.91 -21.98 8.34
C ASP A 422 -4.24 -21.72 9.71
N GLY A 423 -3.16 -20.94 9.71
CA GLY A 423 -2.35 -20.56 10.87
C GLY A 423 -0.98 -21.26 10.98
N TRP A 424 -0.59 -22.09 10.00
CA TRP A 424 0.64 -22.90 10.02
C TRP A 424 1.74 -22.55 8.99
N ALA A 425 1.86 -21.29 8.58
CA ALA A 425 3.00 -20.72 7.84
C ALA A 425 3.95 -21.71 7.11
N ASN A 426 3.59 -22.12 5.88
CA ASN A 426 4.28 -22.81 4.75
C ASN A 426 5.43 -23.81 4.99
N SER A 427 6.31 -23.52 5.95
CA SER A 427 7.49 -24.28 6.33
C SER A 427 7.27 -25.24 7.52
N GLN A 428 6.08 -25.20 8.14
CA GLN A 428 5.70 -26.01 9.29
C GLN A 428 4.46 -26.88 9.01
N ASP A 429 3.55 -26.37 8.19
CA ASP A 429 2.37 -27.08 7.70
C ASP A 429 2.70 -28.34 6.86
N ASN A 430 1.83 -29.36 6.99
CA ASN A 430 1.83 -30.60 6.22
C ASN A 430 0.94 -30.58 4.95
N CYS A 431 0.20 -29.49 4.66
CA CYS A 431 -0.56 -29.27 3.44
C CYS A 431 -0.59 -27.80 2.90
N PRO A 432 0.54 -27.16 2.50
CA PRO A 432 0.68 -25.68 2.28
C PRO A 432 -0.08 -25.00 1.13
N ARG A 433 -1.27 -25.50 0.77
CA ARG A 433 -2.25 -25.04 -0.22
C ARG A 433 -3.65 -25.64 0.03
N ASN A 434 -3.91 -26.20 1.22
CA ASN A 434 -5.02 -27.08 1.53
C ASN A 434 -5.53 -27.02 2.98
N ALA A 435 -5.30 -25.91 3.69
CA ALA A 435 -5.88 -25.45 4.96
C ALA A 435 -6.49 -26.54 5.87
N ASN A 436 -5.71 -26.96 6.88
CA ASN A 436 -6.09 -27.99 7.85
C ASN A 436 -5.51 -27.65 9.24
N PRO A 437 -6.15 -26.74 10.01
CA PRO A 437 -5.58 -26.24 11.27
C PRO A 437 -5.33 -27.33 12.34
N ASP A 438 -5.93 -28.52 12.18
CA ASP A 438 -5.72 -29.69 13.04
C ASP A 438 -4.42 -30.46 12.75
N GLN A 439 -3.80 -30.20 11.60
CA GLN A 439 -2.58 -30.84 11.09
C GLN A 439 -2.65 -32.38 11.12
N ALA A 440 -3.84 -32.94 10.85
CA ALA A 440 -4.05 -34.38 10.82
C ALA A 440 -3.13 -35.09 9.80
N ASP A 441 -2.53 -36.21 10.22
CA ASP A 441 -1.60 -37.06 9.46
C ASP A 441 -1.85 -38.51 9.94
N LEU A 442 -2.70 -39.25 9.22
CA LEU A 442 -3.23 -40.55 9.65
C LEU A 442 -2.22 -41.71 9.57
N ASP A 443 -1.34 -41.73 8.55
CA ASP A 443 -0.35 -42.81 8.36
C ASP A 443 1.05 -42.48 8.93
N GLY A 444 1.38 -41.19 9.09
CA GLY A 444 2.66 -40.69 9.61
C GLY A 444 3.73 -40.37 8.54
N ASP A 445 3.34 -40.21 7.28
CA ASP A 445 4.20 -39.86 6.12
C ASP A 445 4.73 -38.41 6.17
N HIS A 446 4.06 -37.50 6.92
CA HIS A 446 4.23 -36.04 6.95
C HIS A 446 3.55 -35.26 5.79
N GLN A 447 2.68 -35.89 5.02
CA GLN A 447 1.66 -35.22 4.20
C GLN A 447 0.34 -35.22 4.97
N GLY A 448 -0.35 -34.08 5.07
CA GLY A 448 -1.58 -34.00 5.85
C GLY A 448 -2.80 -34.66 5.18
N ASP A 449 -3.75 -35.08 6.01
CA ASP A 449 -5.03 -35.71 5.63
C ASP A 449 -5.76 -34.92 4.51
N ALA A 450 -5.70 -33.59 4.53
CA ALA A 450 -6.42 -32.71 3.61
C ALA A 450 -5.87 -32.71 2.17
N CYS A 451 -4.56 -32.97 2.00
CA CYS A 451 -3.88 -32.93 0.71
C CYS A 451 -3.30 -34.29 0.26
N ASP A 452 -3.19 -35.27 1.17
CA ASP A 452 -2.78 -36.62 0.79
C ASP A 452 -3.85 -37.36 -0.05
N GLY A 453 -3.36 -38.12 -1.02
CA GLY A 453 -4.15 -38.92 -1.94
C GLY A 453 -4.33 -40.39 -1.53
N ASP A 454 -3.65 -40.91 -0.49
CA ASP A 454 -3.56 -42.33 -0.10
C ASP A 454 -3.54 -42.43 1.45
N ARG A 455 -4.54 -41.81 2.10
CA ARG A 455 -4.53 -41.24 3.47
C ARG A 455 -4.14 -42.20 4.60
N ASP A 456 -4.32 -43.50 4.42
CA ASP A 456 -3.97 -44.52 5.42
C ASP A 456 -2.72 -45.36 5.06
N GLY A 457 -2.04 -44.99 3.97
CA GLY A 457 -0.78 -45.58 3.54
C GLY A 457 -0.88 -46.99 2.94
N ASP A 458 -2.07 -47.48 2.56
CA ASP A 458 -2.23 -48.85 2.05
C ASP A 458 -1.67 -49.06 0.64
N GLY A 459 -1.67 -48.01 -0.20
CA GLY A 459 -1.28 -48.06 -1.61
C GLY A 459 -2.46 -48.01 -2.59
N VAL A 460 -3.64 -47.55 -2.16
CA VAL A 460 -4.85 -47.38 -2.97
C VAL A 460 -5.44 -46.00 -2.68
N ALA A 461 -5.27 -45.09 -3.64
CA ALA A 461 -5.69 -43.71 -3.49
C ALA A 461 -7.18 -43.54 -3.11
N ASN A 462 -7.47 -42.57 -2.24
CA ASN A 462 -8.76 -42.26 -1.56
C ASN A 462 -10.03 -42.30 -2.45
N ASN A 463 -9.88 -42.07 -3.76
CA ASN A 463 -10.99 -42.04 -4.73
C ASN A 463 -11.26 -43.39 -5.45
N GLN A 464 -10.46 -44.41 -5.15
CA GLN A 464 -10.56 -45.79 -5.62
C GLN A 464 -10.61 -46.79 -4.46
N ASP A 465 -10.28 -46.34 -3.25
CA ASP A 465 -10.40 -47.07 -2.00
C ASP A 465 -11.85 -47.13 -1.51
N ASN A 466 -12.23 -48.28 -0.97
CA ASN A 466 -13.50 -48.53 -0.30
C ASN A 466 -13.44 -48.43 1.24
N CYS A 467 -12.28 -48.09 1.81
CA CYS A 467 -12.06 -47.77 3.23
C CYS A 467 -11.02 -46.62 3.48
N PRO A 468 -11.23 -45.36 3.03
CA PRO A 468 -10.22 -44.27 3.01
C PRO A 468 -9.66 -43.73 4.35
N ARG A 469 -9.67 -44.55 5.41
CA ARG A 469 -9.13 -44.30 6.76
C ARG A 469 -8.64 -45.58 7.46
N VAL A 470 -8.72 -46.75 6.80
CA VAL A 470 -8.51 -48.08 7.42
C VAL A 470 -7.78 -49.02 6.44
N ALA A 471 -6.45 -48.91 6.44
CA ALA A 471 -5.57 -49.49 5.43
C ALA A 471 -5.87 -50.96 5.08
N ASN A 472 -6.41 -51.20 3.88
CA ASN A 472 -6.98 -52.49 3.51
C ASN A 472 -6.27 -53.22 2.36
N ALA A 473 -5.65 -52.52 1.39
CA ALA A 473 -4.80 -52.88 0.23
C ALA A 473 -5.21 -54.06 -0.68
N ASN A 474 -6.16 -54.87 -0.22
CA ASN A 474 -6.75 -56.00 -0.89
C ASN A 474 -8.12 -55.63 -1.49
N GLN A 475 -8.71 -54.49 -1.05
CA GLN A 475 -9.94 -53.91 -1.59
C GLN A 475 -11.09 -54.93 -1.69
N GLN A 476 -11.20 -55.79 -0.67
CA GLN A 476 -12.17 -56.88 -0.66
C GLN A 476 -13.55 -56.35 -0.26
N ASP A 477 -14.39 -56.11 -1.25
CA ASP A 477 -15.83 -55.92 -1.10
C ASP A 477 -16.56 -57.20 -1.55
N THR A 478 -17.31 -57.82 -0.64
CA THR A 478 -18.06 -59.07 -0.88
C THR A 478 -19.51 -58.82 -1.33
N ASN A 479 -20.07 -57.65 -1.03
CA ASN A 479 -21.46 -57.22 -1.13
C ASN A 479 -21.75 -56.52 -2.47
N ARG A 480 -20.86 -55.61 -2.86
CA ARG A 480 -20.86 -54.74 -4.05
C ARG A 480 -21.80 -53.55 -4.00
N ASP A 481 -21.85 -52.91 -2.85
CA ASP A 481 -22.37 -51.57 -2.61
C ASP A 481 -21.25 -50.50 -2.56
N GLY A 482 -20.00 -50.88 -2.23
CA GLY A 482 -18.81 -50.05 -2.43
C GLY A 482 -18.07 -49.63 -1.15
N MET A 483 -18.44 -50.17 0.01
CA MET A 483 -17.62 -50.13 1.22
C MET A 483 -16.83 -51.47 1.34
N GLY A 484 -15.68 -51.47 2.02
CA GLY A 484 -14.80 -52.65 2.07
C GLY A 484 -14.98 -53.51 3.30
N ASP A 485 -14.84 -54.85 3.17
CA ASP A 485 -14.94 -55.85 4.26
C ASP A 485 -13.93 -55.65 5.44
N ALA A 486 -13.10 -54.60 5.40
CA ALA A 486 -12.10 -54.22 6.40
C ALA A 486 -12.44 -52.93 7.17
N CYS A 487 -13.50 -52.24 6.73
CA CYS A 487 -14.14 -51.13 7.41
C CYS A 487 -15.68 -51.23 7.29
N ASP A 488 -16.21 -52.43 7.04
CA ASP A 488 -17.64 -52.76 6.90
C ASP A 488 -17.75 -54.29 7.02
N ALA A 489 -17.39 -54.79 8.21
CA ALA A 489 -17.21 -56.22 8.44
C ALA A 489 -18.52 -57.01 8.33
N ASP A 490 -19.66 -56.35 8.59
CA ASP A 490 -20.99 -56.96 8.62
C ASP A 490 -21.86 -56.68 7.38
N ARG A 491 -21.56 -55.59 6.66
CA ARG A 491 -22.06 -55.19 5.34
C ARG A 491 -23.32 -54.32 5.31
N ASP A 492 -23.53 -53.45 6.27
CA ASP A 492 -24.71 -52.56 6.34
C ASP A 492 -24.55 -51.20 5.65
N GLN A 493 -23.32 -50.80 5.31
CA GLN A 493 -22.89 -49.52 4.68
C GLN A 493 -22.61 -48.38 5.67
N ILE A 494 -22.46 -48.68 6.96
CA ILE A 494 -21.76 -47.87 7.96
C ILE A 494 -20.32 -48.40 8.06
N ALA A 495 -19.38 -47.55 8.48
CA ALA A 495 -17.98 -47.94 8.52
C ALA A 495 -17.56 -48.44 9.91
N ASP A 496 -16.78 -49.53 10.02
CA ASP A 496 -16.32 -50.14 11.29
C ASP A 496 -15.69 -49.14 12.30
N ASP A 497 -15.25 -47.96 11.85
CA ASP A 497 -14.67 -46.87 12.66
C ASP A 497 -15.71 -45.88 13.26
N ARG A 498 -16.97 -46.01 12.82
CA ARG A 498 -18.15 -45.17 13.12
C ARG A 498 -19.44 -45.99 13.23
N ASP A 499 -19.31 -47.31 13.28
CA ASP A 499 -20.37 -48.29 13.38
C ASP A 499 -20.44 -48.79 14.83
N ASN A 500 -21.61 -48.68 15.47
CA ASN A 500 -21.85 -49.20 16.82
C ASN A 500 -22.17 -50.71 16.84
N CYS A 501 -22.33 -51.37 15.69
CA CYS A 501 -22.36 -52.83 15.61
C CYS A 501 -21.49 -53.45 14.50
N PRO A 502 -20.13 -53.39 14.54
CA PRO A 502 -19.18 -53.94 13.53
C PRO A 502 -19.16 -55.48 13.31
N GLY A 503 -20.30 -56.13 13.44
CA GLY A 503 -20.56 -57.54 13.25
C GLY A 503 -22.04 -57.91 13.09
N VAL A 504 -23.01 -57.00 13.24
CA VAL A 504 -24.47 -57.29 13.16
C VAL A 504 -25.36 -56.14 12.61
N ARG A 505 -25.35 -55.99 11.29
CA ARG A 505 -26.04 -55.00 10.43
C ARG A 505 -27.17 -54.18 11.06
N ASN A 506 -26.92 -52.89 11.32
CA ASN A 506 -27.87 -51.88 11.72
C ASN A 506 -27.63 -50.56 10.98
N SER A 507 -28.05 -50.49 9.70
CA SER A 507 -27.83 -49.31 8.85
C SER A 507 -28.67 -48.08 9.25
N ASP A 508 -29.37 -48.18 10.37
CA ASP A 508 -30.07 -47.15 11.13
C ASP A 508 -29.27 -46.61 12.33
N GLN A 509 -28.24 -47.35 12.77
CA GLN A 509 -27.29 -47.01 13.86
C GLN A 509 -27.96 -46.64 15.19
N TRP A 510 -29.15 -47.17 15.44
CA TRP A 510 -29.84 -47.02 16.71
C TRP A 510 -29.03 -47.70 17.81
N ASP A 511 -28.80 -46.95 18.88
CA ASP A 511 -28.09 -47.29 20.11
C ASP A 511 -28.89 -46.61 21.22
N ASN A 512 -29.89 -47.34 21.70
CA ASN A 512 -31.01 -46.86 22.52
C ASN A 512 -30.62 -46.64 24.00
N ASP A 513 -29.49 -47.19 24.45
CA ASP A 513 -28.93 -46.98 25.79
C ASP A 513 -27.58 -46.22 25.81
N ARG A 514 -26.94 -46.01 24.65
CA ARG A 514 -25.66 -45.32 24.43
C ARG A 514 -24.46 -46.08 25.04
N ASP A 515 -24.44 -47.42 24.93
CA ASP A 515 -23.34 -48.34 25.34
C ASP A 515 -22.09 -48.32 24.40
N ASP A 516 -22.15 -47.58 23.29
CA ASP A 516 -21.36 -47.83 22.07
C ASP A 516 -21.69 -49.20 21.43
N ARG A 517 -22.93 -49.70 21.62
CA ARG A 517 -23.51 -50.84 20.90
C ARG A 517 -24.94 -50.55 20.47
N GLY A 518 -25.21 -50.76 19.18
CA GLY A 518 -26.56 -50.59 18.66
C GLY A 518 -27.54 -51.75 18.95
N ASP A 519 -28.84 -51.44 18.87
CA ASP A 519 -30.05 -52.27 19.10
C ASP A 519 -30.16 -53.57 18.26
N THR A 520 -29.10 -53.94 17.52
CA THR A 520 -29.07 -55.15 16.68
C THR A 520 -27.89 -56.07 17.03
N CYS A 521 -26.88 -55.56 17.73
CA CYS A 521 -25.78 -56.36 18.27
C CYS A 521 -25.76 -56.44 19.79
N ASP A 522 -26.44 -55.54 20.50
CA ASP A 522 -26.67 -55.76 21.93
C ASP A 522 -27.67 -56.91 22.19
N PRO A 523 -27.58 -57.58 23.35
CA PRO A 523 -28.59 -58.53 23.81
C PRO A 523 -29.45 -58.01 24.99
N ASP A 524 -29.44 -56.71 25.25
CA ASP A 524 -30.17 -56.02 26.33
C ASP A 524 -30.37 -54.55 25.86
N ASP A 525 -31.13 -54.31 24.76
CA ASP A 525 -31.24 -53.01 24.01
C ASP A 525 -31.64 -51.75 24.84
N ASP A 526 -31.86 -51.89 26.14
CA ASP A 526 -32.11 -50.79 27.09
C ASP A 526 -31.30 -50.90 28.40
N ASN A 527 -30.36 -51.86 28.46
CA ASN A 527 -29.48 -52.26 29.56
C ASN A 527 -30.15 -52.43 30.95
N ASP A 528 -31.41 -52.87 31.02
CA ASP A 528 -32.08 -53.13 32.30
C ASP A 528 -31.56 -54.37 33.04
N GLY A 529 -30.97 -55.31 32.30
CA GLY A 529 -30.46 -56.59 32.79
C GLY A 529 -31.46 -57.75 32.62
N VAL A 530 -32.52 -57.53 31.83
CA VAL A 530 -33.44 -58.55 31.31
C VAL A 530 -33.33 -58.52 29.78
N PRO A 531 -32.55 -59.44 29.18
CA PRO A 531 -32.40 -59.54 27.74
C PRO A 531 -33.73 -59.52 26.98
N ASP A 532 -33.79 -58.79 25.87
CA ASP A 532 -34.96 -58.49 25.03
C ASP A 532 -35.84 -59.72 24.68
N ALA A 533 -35.22 -60.90 24.52
CA ALA A 533 -35.93 -62.16 24.30
C ALA A 533 -36.76 -62.68 25.50
N GLU A 534 -36.51 -62.16 26.71
CA GLU A 534 -37.25 -62.44 27.95
C GLU A 534 -37.99 -61.22 28.53
N ASP A 535 -37.75 -60.01 27.99
CA ASP A 535 -38.46 -58.78 28.42
C ASP A 535 -39.83 -58.56 27.73
N ASN A 536 -40.51 -57.48 28.10
CA ASN A 536 -41.87 -57.10 27.75
C ASN A 536 -42.00 -55.70 27.11
N CYS A 537 -41.00 -54.83 27.27
CA CYS A 537 -40.85 -53.51 26.64
C CYS A 537 -39.40 -53.30 26.16
N PRO A 538 -38.87 -54.07 25.18
CA PRO A 538 -37.42 -54.25 24.97
C PRO A 538 -36.65 -53.09 24.29
N LEU A 539 -37.00 -51.84 24.56
CA LEU A 539 -36.31 -50.60 24.16
C LEU A 539 -36.52 -49.54 25.27
N VAL A 540 -36.86 -49.97 26.49
CA VAL A 540 -37.44 -49.22 27.59
C VAL A 540 -37.04 -49.89 28.90
N ASN A 541 -36.00 -49.36 29.54
CA ASN A 541 -35.40 -49.91 30.76
C ASN A 541 -36.46 -50.12 31.86
N ASN A 542 -36.88 -51.37 32.13
CA ASN A 542 -38.02 -51.67 33.01
C ASN A 542 -37.76 -52.81 34.04
N PRO A 543 -36.66 -52.76 34.83
CA PRO A 543 -35.91 -53.93 35.35
C PRO A 543 -36.55 -54.78 36.45
N ARG A 544 -37.83 -55.16 36.35
CA ARG A 544 -38.60 -55.84 37.43
C ARG A 544 -39.68 -56.85 37.02
N PRO A 545 -39.27 -58.07 36.61
CA PRO A 545 -40.18 -59.22 36.51
C PRO A 545 -40.52 -59.89 37.88
N ASP A 546 -41.34 -59.26 38.75
CA ASP A 546 -41.76 -59.84 40.06
C ASP A 546 -43.29 -60.01 40.26
N CYS A 547 -44.03 -60.40 39.21
CA CYS A 547 -45.45 -60.78 39.33
C CYS A 547 -45.86 -62.01 38.50
N THR A 548 -45.01 -63.04 38.50
CA THR A 548 -45.07 -64.22 37.61
C THR A 548 -46.35 -65.10 37.64
N GLN A 549 -47.36 -64.83 38.49
CA GLN A 549 -48.68 -65.50 38.40
C GLN A 549 -49.88 -64.60 38.70
N ASN A 550 -50.68 -64.32 37.65
CA ASN A 550 -51.95 -63.58 37.65
C ASN A 550 -53.10 -64.32 38.38
N SER A 551 -52.95 -64.54 39.69
CA SER A 551 -53.94 -65.25 40.54
C SER A 551 -54.09 -64.70 41.96
N GLN A 552 -53.34 -63.65 42.33
CA GLN A 552 -53.36 -63.07 43.69
C GLN A 552 -53.92 -61.64 43.76
N CYS A 553 -54.03 -60.93 42.63
CA CYS A 553 -54.71 -59.64 42.56
C CYS A 553 -56.24 -59.84 42.59
N THR A 554 -56.95 -59.09 43.45
CA THR A 554 -58.42 -59.07 43.48
C THR A 554 -58.94 -57.65 43.27
N THR A 555 -60.06 -57.55 42.54
CA THR A 555 -60.45 -56.32 41.84
C THR A 555 -60.92 -55.20 42.78
N ALA A 556 -60.58 -53.95 42.42
CA ALA A 556 -60.95 -52.71 43.10
C ALA A 556 -60.44 -52.57 44.56
N GLY A 557 -59.13 -52.32 44.72
CA GLY A 557 -58.57 -51.98 46.03
C GLY A 557 -57.05 -51.92 46.20
N GLY A 558 -56.25 -52.35 45.23
CA GLY A 558 -54.79 -52.10 45.20
C GLY A 558 -54.01 -52.56 46.44
N THR A 559 -54.38 -53.66 47.09
CA THR A 559 -53.74 -54.13 48.33
C THR A 559 -53.41 -55.62 48.31
N CYS A 560 -52.13 -55.95 48.07
CA CYS A 560 -51.60 -57.28 48.30
C CYS A 560 -51.57 -57.59 49.81
N VAL A 561 -52.16 -58.72 50.23
CA VAL A 561 -52.22 -59.13 51.65
C VAL A 561 -51.33 -60.35 51.87
N ILE A 562 -50.04 -60.10 52.08
CA ILE A 562 -49.10 -61.12 52.55
C ILE A 562 -49.42 -61.43 54.03
N PRO A 563 -49.60 -62.70 54.46
CA PRO A 563 -50.04 -63.05 55.81
C PRO A 563 -48.93 -62.95 56.89
N SER A 564 -48.19 -61.83 56.93
CA SER A 564 -47.11 -61.57 57.91
C SER A 564 -47.08 -60.14 58.49
N GLY A 565 -48.07 -59.30 58.21
CA GLY A 565 -48.41 -58.16 59.08
C GLY A 565 -47.46 -56.95 59.08
N GLN A 566 -46.68 -56.75 58.03
CA GLN A 566 -46.00 -55.47 57.76
C GLN A 566 -46.65 -54.80 56.55
N THR A 567 -46.94 -53.50 56.68
CA THR A 567 -47.58 -52.69 55.63
C THR A 567 -46.76 -51.44 55.38
N ASN A 568 -45.93 -51.48 54.34
CA ASN A 568 -45.64 -50.29 53.55
C ASN A 568 -45.16 -50.74 52.16
N GLY A 569 -45.91 -50.36 51.14
CA GLY A 569 -45.85 -50.93 49.79
C GLY A 569 -47.26 -50.91 49.21
N ARG A 570 -47.55 -49.90 48.40
CA ARG A 570 -48.82 -49.82 47.65
C ARG A 570 -48.64 -50.61 46.36
N CYS A 571 -49.63 -51.40 45.98
CA CYS A 571 -49.78 -51.71 44.57
C CYS A 571 -50.28 -50.42 43.90
N SER A 572 -49.68 -50.00 42.79
CA SER A 572 -50.32 -48.98 41.94
C SER A 572 -51.67 -49.53 41.44
N ALA A 573 -52.61 -48.64 41.16
CA ALA A 573 -54.03 -48.98 41.05
C ALA A 573 -54.64 -48.60 39.70
N GLN A 574 -53.96 -48.95 38.60
CA GLN A 574 -54.56 -48.96 37.26
C GLN A 574 -54.14 -50.22 36.48
N PRO A 575 -55.05 -50.92 35.77
CA PRO A 575 -54.74 -52.13 35.03
C PRO A 575 -54.68 -51.93 33.50
N ASP A 576 -53.69 -52.56 32.89
CA ASP A 576 -53.64 -53.11 31.52
C ASP A 576 -54.39 -52.34 30.41
N ALA A 577 -53.86 -51.17 30.04
CA ALA A 577 -53.95 -50.60 28.69
C ALA A 577 -52.84 -49.55 28.54
N CYS A 578 -52.34 -49.37 27.31
CA CYS A 578 -51.37 -48.33 26.97
C CYS A 578 -51.81 -46.97 27.54
N GLY A 579 -50.83 -46.14 27.87
CA GLY A 579 -51.08 -44.70 27.91
C GLY A 579 -51.63 -44.20 26.57
N VAL A 580 -52.06 -42.94 26.57
CA VAL A 580 -51.39 -42.10 25.59
C VAL A 580 -49.97 -41.92 26.13
N ASP A 581 -49.06 -42.18 25.21
CA ASP A 581 -47.62 -42.41 25.28
C ASP A 581 -47.31 -42.06 23.81
N PHE A 582 -46.90 -40.81 23.57
CA PHE A 582 -47.07 -40.15 22.28
C PHE A 582 -46.02 -40.59 21.24
N ASP A 583 -44.85 -40.96 21.74
CA ASP A 583 -43.62 -41.30 21.04
C ASP A 583 -43.28 -42.80 21.13
N GLY A 584 -43.68 -43.50 22.20
CA GLY A 584 -43.64 -44.96 22.33
C GLY A 584 -42.62 -45.47 23.35
N ASP A 585 -42.48 -44.81 24.51
CA ASP A 585 -41.56 -45.15 25.60
C ASP A 585 -42.23 -45.98 26.74
N ASN A 586 -43.53 -46.28 26.63
CA ASN A 586 -44.36 -46.97 27.62
C ASN A 586 -44.59 -46.23 28.96
N ILE A 587 -44.06 -45.02 29.15
CA ILE A 587 -44.49 -44.09 30.18
C ILE A 587 -45.74 -43.35 29.67
N PRO A 588 -46.86 -43.32 30.41
CA PRO A 588 -48.04 -42.59 29.95
C PRO A 588 -47.86 -41.06 30.13
N ASP A 589 -48.20 -40.22 29.13
CA ASP A 589 -48.17 -38.72 29.03
C ASP A 589 -48.43 -37.91 30.33
N SER A 590 -49.06 -38.55 31.32
CA SER A 590 -49.53 -38.02 32.61
C SER A 590 -48.61 -38.31 33.81
N GLN A 591 -47.55 -39.08 33.60
CA GLN A 591 -46.47 -39.42 34.53
C GLN A 591 -45.11 -39.33 33.84
N ASP A 592 -45.11 -38.65 32.69
CA ASP A 592 -44.08 -38.56 31.69
C ASP A 592 -43.56 -37.13 31.70
N ASN A 593 -42.25 -36.94 31.85
CA ASN A 593 -41.61 -35.63 31.81
C ASN A 593 -41.17 -35.18 30.41
N CYS A 594 -41.22 -36.05 29.39
CA CYS A 594 -41.11 -35.68 27.97
C CYS A 594 -42.23 -36.27 27.08
N PRO A 595 -43.51 -35.82 27.17
CA PRO A 595 -44.67 -36.40 26.46
C PRO A 595 -44.74 -36.27 24.92
N ARG A 596 -43.59 -36.26 24.26
CA ARG A 596 -43.35 -36.09 22.82
C ARG A 596 -42.03 -36.71 22.33
N VAL A 597 -41.08 -37.03 23.22
CA VAL A 597 -39.74 -37.52 22.89
C VAL A 597 -39.44 -38.66 23.86
N LYS A 598 -39.16 -39.86 23.33
CA LYS A 598 -39.06 -41.07 24.16
C LYS A 598 -38.03 -40.89 25.27
N ASN A 599 -38.47 -40.94 26.52
CA ASN A 599 -37.55 -40.87 27.66
C ASN A 599 -37.98 -41.85 28.76
N SER A 600 -37.96 -43.13 28.41
CA SER A 600 -38.40 -44.26 29.21
C SER A 600 -37.74 -44.35 30.60
N ALA A 601 -36.53 -43.82 30.74
CA ALA A 601 -35.81 -43.71 32.01
C ALA A 601 -36.35 -42.61 32.95
N GLN A 602 -37.04 -41.60 32.39
CA GLN A 602 -37.59 -40.42 33.07
C GLN A 602 -36.51 -39.68 33.85
N GLU A 603 -35.35 -39.49 33.22
CA GLU A 603 -34.25 -38.73 33.80
C GLU A 603 -34.63 -37.24 33.84
N ASP A 604 -34.20 -36.61 34.92
CA ASP A 604 -34.55 -35.28 35.43
C ASP A 604 -33.37 -34.94 36.35
N SER A 605 -32.19 -34.78 35.72
CA SER A 605 -30.87 -34.72 36.36
C SER A 605 -30.21 -33.36 36.17
N SER A 606 -30.59 -32.66 35.10
CA SER A 606 -30.17 -31.32 34.72
C SER A 606 -30.78 -30.25 35.65
N ASP A 607 -32.11 -30.17 35.79
CA ASP A 607 -32.77 -29.58 36.98
C ASP A 607 -33.91 -30.43 37.63
N PRO A 608 -33.59 -31.34 38.60
CA PRO A 608 -34.49 -32.27 39.33
C PRO A 608 -35.73 -31.72 40.09
N ARG A 609 -36.42 -30.69 39.59
CA ARG A 609 -37.29 -29.78 40.38
C ARG A 609 -38.51 -29.23 39.66
N ASP A 610 -38.51 -29.07 38.33
CA ASP A 610 -39.70 -28.64 37.59
C ASP A 610 -40.53 -29.83 37.07
N GLY A 611 -39.87 -30.93 36.70
CA GLY A 611 -40.47 -32.13 36.14
C GLY A 611 -40.66 -32.09 34.63
N ILE A 612 -39.77 -31.39 33.92
CA ILE A 612 -39.38 -31.70 32.54
C ILE A 612 -38.27 -32.79 32.60
N GLY A 613 -37.74 -33.29 31.49
CA GLY A 613 -36.75 -34.36 31.50
C GLY A 613 -35.63 -34.16 30.49
N ASP A 614 -34.43 -34.62 30.87
CA ASP A 614 -33.19 -34.40 30.13
C ASP A 614 -33.33 -34.75 28.64
N ALA A 615 -33.94 -35.89 28.28
CA ALA A 615 -34.09 -36.30 26.87
C ALA A 615 -35.18 -35.54 26.07
N CYS A 616 -35.62 -34.38 26.54
CA CYS A 616 -36.35 -33.39 25.76
C CYS A 616 -36.02 -31.93 26.15
N ASP A 617 -34.99 -31.75 26.98
CA ASP A 617 -34.53 -30.52 27.65
C ASP A 617 -33.04 -30.83 28.02
N ASP A 618 -32.21 -31.06 26.97
CA ASP A 618 -30.91 -31.79 27.04
C ASP A 618 -29.85 -31.10 27.94
N ASP A 619 -30.14 -29.88 28.42
CA ASP A 619 -29.29 -29.13 29.36
C ASP A 619 -29.99 -28.67 30.68
N GLY A 620 -31.32 -28.78 30.80
CA GLY A 620 -32.10 -28.46 32.01
C GLY A 620 -32.39 -27.00 32.23
N ASP A 621 -32.60 -26.21 31.17
CA ASP A 621 -33.03 -24.82 31.27
C ASP A 621 -34.53 -24.68 31.62
N GLY A 622 -35.35 -25.70 31.32
CA GLY A 622 -36.80 -25.71 31.48
C GLY A 622 -37.60 -25.48 30.18
N VAL A 623 -36.95 -25.57 29.02
CA VAL A 623 -37.47 -25.37 27.65
C VAL A 623 -37.08 -26.57 26.79
N LEU A 624 -37.96 -26.95 25.88
CA LEU A 624 -37.83 -28.23 25.17
C LEU A 624 -37.02 -28.09 23.87
N ASP A 625 -36.10 -28.99 23.55
CA ASP A 625 -35.15 -28.95 22.41
C ASP A 625 -35.76 -28.54 21.04
N ASN A 626 -37.06 -28.81 20.87
CA ASN A 626 -37.82 -28.56 19.63
C ASN A 626 -38.45 -27.16 19.54
N VAL A 627 -38.29 -26.34 20.59
CA VAL A 627 -38.65 -24.92 20.67
C VAL A 627 -37.59 -24.08 21.38
N ASP A 628 -36.60 -24.73 22.00
CA ASP A 628 -35.37 -24.15 22.51
C ASP A 628 -34.47 -23.64 21.37
N ASN A 629 -33.84 -22.49 21.58
CA ASN A 629 -32.87 -21.90 20.66
C ASN A 629 -31.40 -22.27 20.99
N CYS A 630 -31.12 -22.89 22.15
CA CYS A 630 -29.83 -23.48 22.51
C CYS A 630 -29.92 -24.89 23.15
N PRO A 631 -30.39 -25.94 22.43
CA PRO A 631 -30.65 -27.30 22.96
C PRO A 631 -29.55 -28.10 23.68
N PHE A 632 -28.38 -27.49 23.96
CA PHE A 632 -27.25 -28.12 24.65
C PHE A 632 -26.49 -27.12 25.58
N THR A 633 -26.98 -25.88 25.77
CA THR A 633 -26.32 -24.83 26.57
C THR A 633 -27.30 -23.96 27.36
N ALA A 634 -27.70 -24.45 28.54
CA ALA A 634 -28.85 -23.98 29.32
C ALA A 634 -29.02 -22.45 29.44
N ASN A 635 -30.07 -21.92 28.81
CA ASN A 635 -30.40 -20.50 28.75
C ASN A 635 -31.88 -20.20 29.10
N PRO A 636 -32.34 -20.36 30.38
CA PRO A 636 -33.76 -20.35 30.81
C PRO A 636 -34.60 -19.09 30.48
N ASN A 637 -33.97 -18.08 29.89
CA ASN A 637 -34.56 -16.86 29.40
C ASN A 637 -34.94 -16.91 27.92
N GLN A 638 -34.43 -17.90 27.16
CA GLN A 638 -34.56 -18.04 25.71
C GLN A 638 -34.25 -16.72 25.00
N ARG A 639 -33.12 -16.13 25.37
CA ARG A 639 -32.65 -14.88 24.76
C ARG A 639 -32.02 -15.17 23.40
N ASP A 640 -32.40 -14.33 22.46
CA ASP A 640 -32.17 -14.38 21.01
C ASP A 640 -32.06 -12.90 20.64
N THR A 641 -30.84 -12.37 20.59
CA THR A 641 -30.61 -10.93 20.57
C THR A 641 -30.70 -10.36 19.15
N ASP A 642 -30.25 -11.10 18.13
CA ASP A 642 -30.44 -10.73 16.70
C ASP A 642 -31.79 -11.19 16.12
N GLY A 643 -32.36 -12.29 16.61
CA GLY A 643 -33.59 -12.92 16.10
C GLY A 643 -33.37 -14.01 15.03
N ASN A 644 -32.17 -14.60 14.90
CA ASN A 644 -31.91 -15.66 13.90
C ASN A 644 -32.51 -17.02 14.31
N GLY A 645 -32.69 -17.26 15.61
CA GLY A 645 -33.27 -18.49 16.16
C GLY A 645 -32.28 -19.51 16.73
N ALA A 646 -30.98 -19.21 16.74
CA ALA A 646 -30.10 -19.63 17.83
C ALA A 646 -30.31 -18.71 19.05
N GLY A 647 -29.58 -18.95 20.15
CA GLY A 647 -29.68 -18.12 21.35
C GLY A 647 -28.35 -17.61 21.87
N ASP A 648 -28.42 -16.56 22.68
CA ASP A 648 -27.30 -15.87 23.34
C ASP A 648 -26.21 -16.79 23.96
N ALA A 649 -26.57 -18.01 24.36
CA ALA A 649 -25.68 -18.93 25.07
C ALA A 649 -24.95 -19.93 24.15
N CYS A 650 -25.40 -20.10 22.91
CA CYS A 650 -24.88 -21.09 21.95
C CYS A 650 -24.55 -20.51 20.58
N ASP A 651 -25.04 -19.31 20.26
CA ASP A 651 -24.52 -18.55 19.13
C ASP A 651 -23.06 -18.12 19.41
N PHE A 652 -22.30 -17.96 18.35
CA PHE A 652 -20.92 -17.49 18.39
C PHE A 652 -20.81 -15.98 18.16
N ASP A 653 -21.86 -15.35 17.63
CA ASP A 653 -22.02 -13.92 17.30
C ASP A 653 -23.50 -13.58 17.62
N ALA A 654 -23.79 -13.27 18.89
CA ALA A 654 -25.15 -13.39 19.44
C ALA A 654 -26.10 -12.22 19.11
N ASP A 655 -25.58 -11.14 18.54
CA ASP A 655 -26.37 -9.99 18.06
C ASP A 655 -26.15 -9.67 16.56
N ALA A 656 -25.34 -10.49 15.87
CA ALA A 656 -25.10 -10.48 14.43
C ALA A 656 -24.48 -9.18 13.90
N ASP A 657 -23.58 -8.59 14.69
CA ASP A 657 -22.79 -7.42 14.30
C ASP A 657 -21.63 -7.78 13.34
N GLY A 658 -21.20 -9.06 13.35
CA GLY A 658 -20.12 -9.62 12.55
C GLY A 658 -18.91 -10.09 13.37
N LEU A 659 -18.90 -9.85 14.68
CA LEU A 659 -17.82 -10.23 15.60
C LEU A 659 -18.26 -11.37 16.52
N ARG A 660 -17.30 -12.26 16.84
CA ARG A 660 -17.60 -13.38 17.74
C ARG A 660 -17.59 -12.91 19.19
N ASN A 661 -18.47 -13.46 20.03
CA ASN A 661 -18.65 -13.29 21.49
C ASN A 661 -17.39 -13.46 22.38
N THR A 662 -16.22 -13.71 21.79
CA THR A 662 -14.89 -13.88 22.44
C THR A 662 -13.83 -12.91 21.93
N GLN A 663 -14.19 -12.09 20.95
CA GLN A 663 -13.41 -11.03 20.31
C GLN A 663 -14.14 -9.69 20.43
N ASP A 664 -15.46 -9.75 20.56
CA ASP A 664 -16.39 -8.67 20.85
C ASP A 664 -16.37 -8.23 22.33
N ASN A 665 -16.41 -6.91 22.58
CA ASN A 665 -16.50 -6.26 23.89
C ASN A 665 -17.93 -5.96 24.36
N CYS A 666 -18.95 -6.12 23.51
CA CYS A 666 -20.36 -6.16 23.89
C CYS A 666 -21.17 -7.31 23.23
N PRO A 667 -20.92 -8.60 23.61
CA PRO A 667 -21.56 -9.82 23.06
C PRO A 667 -23.08 -9.94 23.01
N TYR A 668 -23.84 -8.90 23.36
CA TYR A 668 -25.29 -8.85 23.31
C TYR A 668 -25.87 -7.43 23.03
N ALA A 669 -25.10 -6.54 22.39
CA ALA A 669 -25.46 -5.15 22.11
C ALA A 669 -24.85 -4.53 20.81
N ALA A 670 -24.50 -5.34 19.80
CA ALA A 670 -24.15 -4.99 18.41
C ALA A 670 -23.44 -3.64 18.17
N ASN A 671 -22.12 -3.67 18.17
CA ASN A 671 -21.22 -2.53 17.99
C ASN A 671 -19.98 -2.94 17.15
N PRO A 672 -20.12 -3.03 15.81
CA PRO A 672 -19.04 -3.48 14.93
C PRO A 672 -17.78 -2.61 14.96
N ASP A 673 -17.91 -1.38 15.47
CA ASP A 673 -16.85 -0.40 15.71
C ASP A 673 -15.99 -0.71 16.95
N GLN A 674 -16.52 -1.51 17.89
CA GLN A 674 -15.85 -1.95 19.12
C GLN A 674 -15.31 -0.81 19.98
N THR A 675 -15.97 0.35 19.98
CA THR A 675 -15.56 1.48 20.82
C THR A 675 -15.57 1.07 22.30
N ASP A 676 -14.41 1.27 22.93
CA ASP A 676 -14.09 1.02 24.35
C ASP A 676 -13.28 2.24 24.82
N THR A 677 -13.95 3.11 25.58
CA THR A 677 -13.48 4.49 25.81
C THR A 677 -12.53 4.59 27.01
N ASP A 678 -12.81 3.91 28.12
CA ASP A 678 -11.94 3.88 29.31
C ASP A 678 -10.81 2.82 29.22
N ARG A 679 -11.03 1.72 28.46
CA ARG A 679 -10.13 0.58 28.24
C ARG A 679 -10.06 -0.46 29.36
N ASP A 680 -11.17 -0.66 30.05
CA ASP A 680 -11.50 -1.81 30.90
C ASP A 680 -11.65 -3.11 30.08
N GLY A 681 -12.27 -3.02 28.89
CA GLY A 681 -12.57 -4.15 28.00
C GLY A 681 -14.06 -4.47 27.83
N GLN A 682 -14.96 -3.66 28.41
CA GLN A 682 -16.37 -3.58 28.06
C GLN A 682 -16.57 -2.47 27.00
N GLY A 683 -17.48 -2.68 26.04
CA GLY A 683 -17.73 -1.70 24.98
C GLY A 683 -18.80 -0.67 25.36
N ASN A 684 -18.76 0.51 24.72
CA ASN A 684 -19.70 1.60 24.97
C ASN A 684 -21.18 1.25 24.70
N ALA A 685 -21.46 0.21 23.91
CA ALA A 685 -22.84 -0.20 23.61
C ALA A 685 -23.50 -0.98 24.77
N CYS A 686 -22.71 -1.41 25.76
CA CYS A 686 -23.16 -2.22 26.87
C CYS A 686 -22.57 -1.84 28.24
N ASP A 687 -21.73 -0.81 28.33
CA ASP A 687 -21.39 -0.17 29.61
C ASP A 687 -22.60 0.62 30.19
N ASP A 688 -22.47 0.97 31.47
CA ASP A 688 -23.30 1.95 32.19
C ASP A 688 -22.45 3.19 32.59
N ASP A 689 -21.12 3.20 32.43
CA ASP A 689 -20.12 4.20 32.88
C ASP A 689 -18.98 4.33 31.84
N ASP A 690 -19.31 4.69 30.59
CA ASP A 690 -18.49 4.60 29.35
C ASP A 690 -17.02 5.10 29.49
N ASP A 691 -16.78 6.12 30.32
CA ASP A 691 -15.46 6.74 30.52
C ASP A 691 -14.75 6.38 31.84
N GLY A 692 -15.37 5.50 32.65
CA GLY A 692 -14.79 4.91 33.85
C GLY A 692 -14.57 5.89 35.01
N ASP A 693 -15.37 6.95 35.12
CA ASP A 693 -15.18 8.02 36.11
C ASP A 693 -15.86 7.81 37.49
N GLU A 694 -16.67 6.75 37.63
CA GLU A 694 -17.59 6.48 38.75
C GLU A 694 -18.94 7.26 38.67
N VAL A 695 -19.36 7.78 37.50
CA VAL A 695 -20.66 8.45 37.26
C VAL A 695 -21.36 7.85 36.03
N PRO A 696 -22.37 6.98 36.24
CA PRO A 696 -23.06 6.31 35.14
C PRO A 696 -23.73 7.25 34.12
N ASP A 697 -23.70 6.89 32.83
CA ASP A 697 -24.07 7.74 31.67
C ASP A 697 -25.46 8.37 31.78
N ALA A 698 -26.40 7.62 32.39
CA ALA A 698 -27.78 8.03 32.59
C ALA A 698 -27.96 9.11 33.69
N GLU A 699 -26.97 9.32 34.55
CA GLU A 699 -26.86 10.44 35.50
C GLU A 699 -25.71 11.41 35.17
N ASP A 700 -24.78 11.04 34.29
CA ASP A 700 -23.71 11.92 33.81
C ASP A 700 -24.18 12.96 32.76
N SER A 701 -23.33 13.93 32.48
CA SER A 701 -23.53 14.95 31.44
C SER A 701 -22.69 14.71 30.18
N CYS A 702 -21.66 13.87 30.25
CA CYS A 702 -20.52 13.80 29.34
C CYS A 702 -19.96 12.37 29.13
N PRO A 703 -20.77 11.30 28.95
CA PRO A 703 -20.38 9.89 29.19
C PRO A 703 -19.03 9.39 28.63
N LEU A 704 -18.51 10.05 27.60
CA LEU A 704 -17.32 9.68 26.83
C LEU A 704 -16.05 10.47 27.22
N ILE A 705 -16.05 11.27 28.30
CA ILE A 705 -14.95 12.18 28.66
C ILE A 705 -14.80 12.33 30.20
N PRO A 706 -13.82 11.64 30.85
CA PRO A 706 -13.81 11.43 32.30
C PRO A 706 -13.88 12.72 33.14
N ASN A 707 -14.97 12.89 33.89
CA ASN A 707 -15.33 14.11 34.61
C ASN A 707 -15.69 13.93 36.13
N PRO A 708 -14.98 13.07 36.91
CA PRO A 708 -15.45 12.27 38.07
C PRO A 708 -16.06 13.02 39.27
N ARG A 709 -17.17 13.76 39.09
CA ARG A 709 -17.72 14.71 40.09
C ARG A 709 -19.22 15.07 39.94
N PRO A 710 -20.14 14.28 40.52
CA PRO A 710 -21.56 14.65 40.58
C PRO A 710 -21.84 15.74 41.64
N GLU A 711 -21.68 17.02 41.28
CA GLU A 711 -21.92 18.19 42.17
C GLU A 711 -22.98 19.22 41.67
N CYS A 712 -24.03 18.82 40.95
CA CYS A 712 -25.39 19.42 41.03
C CYS A 712 -26.45 18.52 40.34
N GLN A 713 -27.32 17.83 41.10
CA GLN A 713 -28.21 16.77 40.58
C GLN A 713 -29.41 17.21 39.70
N ASN A 714 -29.42 18.43 39.14
CA ASN A 714 -30.29 18.90 38.03
C ASN A 714 -30.14 20.41 37.76
N ASP A 715 -30.50 20.80 36.54
CA ASP A 715 -30.65 22.19 36.05
C ASP A 715 -31.40 23.16 36.99
N ALA A 716 -32.38 22.67 37.78
CA ALA A 716 -33.21 23.56 38.60
C ALA A 716 -32.47 24.14 39.82
N GLU A 717 -31.32 23.58 40.19
CA GLU A 717 -30.46 24.12 41.25
C GLU A 717 -29.34 25.05 40.71
N CYS A 718 -28.98 24.95 39.43
CA CYS A 718 -28.03 25.84 38.72
C CYS A 718 -28.60 27.25 38.38
N ALA A 719 -29.58 27.72 39.16
CA ALA A 719 -30.39 28.90 38.88
C ALA A 719 -29.70 30.27 39.14
N GLY A 720 -28.50 30.50 38.59
CA GLY A 720 -27.87 31.82 38.61
C GLY A 720 -26.46 31.89 38.01
N ALA A 721 -26.18 32.96 37.26
CA ALA A 721 -24.84 33.26 36.74
C ALA A 721 -23.85 33.48 37.90
N GLY A 722 -23.07 32.44 38.22
CA GLY A 722 -22.20 32.38 39.40
C GLY A 722 -22.28 31.09 40.22
N GLY A 723 -22.95 30.03 39.75
CA GLY A 723 -22.73 28.62 40.09
C GLY A 723 -22.28 28.29 41.52
N THR A 724 -23.22 28.02 42.42
CA THR A 724 -22.93 27.45 43.75
C THR A 724 -24.08 26.54 44.21
N CYS A 725 -23.89 25.22 44.14
CA CYS A 725 -24.76 24.26 44.84
C CYS A 725 -24.64 24.46 46.37
N VAL A 726 -25.71 24.20 47.13
CA VAL A 726 -25.80 24.59 48.57
C VAL A 726 -26.23 23.41 49.47
N ILE A 727 -25.29 22.50 49.73
CA ILE A 727 -25.50 21.37 50.66
C ILE A 727 -25.21 21.82 52.12
N PRO A 728 -26.09 21.54 53.10
CA PRO A 728 -26.16 22.32 54.35
C PRO A 728 -25.25 21.88 55.52
N ASP A 729 -24.02 21.41 55.28
CA ASP A 729 -23.06 21.03 56.36
C ASP A 729 -21.68 21.74 56.33
N GLY A 730 -21.32 22.45 55.25
CA GLY A 730 -20.36 23.57 55.33
C GLY A 730 -18.87 23.27 55.52
N GLU A 731 -18.34 22.15 55.00
CA GLU A 731 -16.92 22.06 54.63
C GLU A 731 -16.74 22.34 53.13
N ASP A 732 -15.68 23.06 52.77
CA ASP A 732 -15.45 23.68 51.46
C ASP A 732 -14.54 22.80 50.57
N ARG A 733 -15.04 22.32 49.41
CA ARG A 733 -14.31 21.43 48.47
C ARG A 733 -14.60 21.62 46.96
N GLY A 734 -15.45 22.58 46.56
CA GLY A 734 -15.89 22.75 45.17
C GLY A 734 -16.17 24.20 44.76
N HIS A 735 -15.93 24.51 43.49
CA HIS A 735 -16.30 25.77 42.83
C HIS A 735 -16.83 25.44 41.44
N CYS A 736 -18.11 25.72 41.16
CA CYS A 736 -18.69 25.56 39.83
C CYS A 736 -18.24 26.71 38.93
N ASN A 737 -17.05 26.60 38.34
CA ASN A 737 -16.69 27.41 37.17
C ASN A 737 -17.63 27.01 36.03
N GLY A 738 -18.47 27.93 35.55
CA GLY A 738 -19.52 27.65 34.57
C GLY A 738 -19.02 27.43 33.14
N GLN A 739 -18.29 26.34 32.93
CA GLN A 739 -18.25 25.59 31.69
C GLN A 739 -19.28 24.44 31.81
N PRO A 740 -19.75 23.83 30.70
CA PRO A 740 -20.18 22.43 30.73
C PRO A 740 -19.05 21.55 31.28
N ALA A 741 -19.35 20.37 31.79
CA ALA A 741 -18.30 19.43 32.19
C ALA A 741 -17.58 18.83 30.96
N CYS A 742 -18.25 18.79 29.82
CA CYS A 742 -17.82 18.13 28.60
C CYS A 742 -17.01 19.04 27.67
N GLY A 743 -16.60 18.49 26.52
CA GLY A 743 -15.91 19.20 25.45
C GLY A 743 -16.69 20.37 24.85
N ALA A 744 -16.09 21.00 23.84
CA ALA A 744 -16.85 21.84 22.93
C ALA A 744 -17.66 20.96 21.98
N ASP A 745 -18.78 21.51 21.53
CA ASP A 745 -19.59 21.09 20.39
C ASP A 745 -19.52 22.30 19.44
N GLY A 746 -18.74 22.14 18.36
CA GLY A 746 -18.27 23.22 17.51
C GLY A 746 -19.34 23.80 16.59
N ASP A 747 -20.32 22.99 16.18
CA ASP A 747 -21.34 23.35 15.19
C ASP A 747 -22.80 23.24 15.67
N GLY A 748 -23.05 22.51 16.76
CA GLY A 748 -24.32 22.43 17.47
C GLY A 748 -25.19 21.21 17.14
N ASP A 749 -24.60 20.08 16.73
CA ASP A 749 -25.34 18.89 16.30
C ASP A 749 -25.70 17.89 17.43
N GLY A 750 -24.90 17.85 18.49
CA GLY A 750 -25.05 16.93 19.63
C GLY A 750 -23.83 16.07 19.96
N VAL A 751 -22.81 16.01 19.10
CA VAL A 751 -21.51 15.34 19.34
C VAL A 751 -20.46 16.37 19.80
N LEU A 752 -19.31 15.92 20.31
CA LEU A 752 -18.27 16.78 20.90
C LEU A 752 -17.00 16.75 20.03
N ASP A 753 -16.31 17.90 19.88
CA ASP A 753 -15.14 18.15 19.01
C ASP A 753 -14.00 17.08 19.03
N GLY A 754 -13.94 16.23 20.07
CA GLY A 754 -12.91 15.18 20.23
C GLY A 754 -13.41 13.75 19.99
N LEU A 755 -14.69 13.59 19.67
CA LEU A 755 -15.44 12.34 19.42
C LEU A 755 -16.29 12.46 18.14
N ASP A 756 -16.19 13.62 17.48
CA ASP A 756 -16.87 13.99 16.27
C ASP A 756 -15.89 13.82 15.09
N ASN A 757 -16.23 12.99 14.12
CA ASN A 757 -15.44 12.80 12.89
C ASN A 757 -15.67 13.94 11.87
N CYS A 758 -16.53 14.92 12.18
CA CYS A 758 -16.71 16.19 11.47
C CYS A 758 -16.85 17.44 12.39
N PRO A 759 -15.83 17.84 13.20
CA PRO A 759 -15.90 18.91 14.24
C PRO A 759 -16.31 20.35 13.84
N THR A 760 -16.80 20.55 12.63
CA THR A 760 -17.30 21.84 12.09
C THR A 760 -18.46 21.70 11.09
N VAL A 761 -18.97 20.48 10.84
CA VAL A 761 -20.02 20.18 9.84
C VAL A 761 -21.06 19.18 10.41
N PRO A 762 -22.26 19.65 10.82
CA PRO A 762 -23.23 18.85 11.57
C PRO A 762 -23.60 17.49 10.95
N ASN A 763 -23.27 16.39 11.60
CA ASN A 763 -23.39 15.02 11.09
C ASN A 763 -23.82 13.98 12.14
N SER A 764 -24.67 14.36 13.11
CA SER A 764 -25.03 13.69 14.38
C SER A 764 -25.46 12.20 14.40
N GLY A 765 -25.27 11.47 13.31
CA GLY A 765 -25.23 10.01 13.28
C GLY A 765 -23.83 9.44 13.02
N GLN A 766 -22.79 10.28 12.92
CA GLN A 766 -21.36 9.92 12.82
C GLN A 766 -21.05 8.85 11.77
N GLN A 767 -21.72 8.91 10.61
CA GLN A 767 -21.43 8.02 9.47
C GLN A 767 -19.98 8.24 8.99
N ASP A 768 -19.24 7.14 8.87
CA ASP A 768 -17.92 7.02 8.25
C ASP A 768 -18.01 5.81 7.30
N GLY A 769 -18.00 6.07 5.99
CA GLY A 769 -18.35 5.08 4.97
C GLY A 769 -17.24 4.08 4.62
N ASP A 770 -15.99 4.35 5.02
CA ASP A 770 -14.81 3.54 4.66
C ASP A 770 -13.80 3.32 5.81
N GLY A 771 -13.98 3.98 6.95
CA GLY A 771 -13.26 3.74 8.20
C GLY A 771 -12.00 4.59 8.39
N ASP A 772 -11.87 5.73 7.71
CA ASP A 772 -10.66 6.57 7.79
C ASP A 772 -10.58 7.48 9.03
N GLY A 773 -11.70 7.71 9.72
CA GLY A 773 -11.82 8.62 10.86
C GLY A 773 -12.40 10.00 10.52
N ARG A 774 -12.91 10.21 9.30
CA ARG A 774 -13.62 11.40 8.83
C ARG A 774 -15.04 11.02 8.41
N GLY A 775 -16.04 11.81 8.81
CA GLY A 775 -17.43 11.46 8.50
C GLY A 775 -17.91 11.87 7.11
N ASP A 776 -18.84 11.09 6.53
CA ASP A 776 -19.54 11.27 5.24
C ASP A 776 -19.94 12.72 4.89
N ALA A 777 -20.19 13.54 5.92
CA ALA A 777 -20.71 14.90 5.79
C ALA A 777 -19.62 15.97 5.56
N CYS A 778 -18.38 15.68 5.95
CA CYS A 778 -17.22 16.57 5.78
C CYS A 778 -16.06 15.90 5.02
N ASP A 779 -16.27 14.67 4.58
CA ASP A 779 -15.37 13.87 3.77
C ASP A 779 -15.52 14.21 2.26
N ASN A 780 -14.39 14.35 1.55
CA ASN A 780 -14.34 14.56 0.10
C ASN A 780 -14.29 13.26 -0.73
N CYS A 781 -14.11 12.10 -0.08
CA CYS A 781 -14.17 10.75 -0.64
C CYS A 781 -14.95 9.70 0.22
N PRO A 782 -16.29 9.83 0.46
CA PRO A 782 -17.13 8.94 1.33
C PRO A 782 -17.33 7.47 0.93
N ALA A 783 -16.27 6.81 0.44
CA ALA A 783 -16.19 5.41 0.03
C ALA A 783 -14.74 5.00 -0.34
N THR A 784 -13.72 5.80 0.00
CA THR A 784 -12.30 5.60 -0.36
C THR A 784 -11.40 6.33 0.63
N ALA A 785 -11.07 5.63 1.73
CA ALA A 785 -10.35 6.13 2.89
C ALA A 785 -9.13 7.00 2.56
N ASN A 786 -9.15 8.27 2.99
CA ASN A 786 -8.17 9.27 2.59
C ASN A 786 -7.75 10.30 3.66
N ALA A 787 -8.12 10.13 4.94
CA ALA A 787 -8.04 10.96 6.17
C ALA A 787 -7.18 12.25 6.21
N ASN A 788 -6.08 12.32 5.45
CA ASN A 788 -5.39 13.56 5.13
C ASN A 788 -6.27 14.58 4.37
N GLN A 789 -7.24 14.07 3.59
CA GLN A 789 -8.28 14.82 2.87
C GLN A 789 -7.68 15.92 1.98
N LEU A 790 -6.68 15.53 1.20
CA LEU A 790 -6.13 16.32 0.11
C LEU A 790 -7.18 16.49 -1.01
N ASP A 791 -7.15 17.67 -1.62
CA ASP A 791 -7.93 18.14 -2.77
C ASP A 791 -6.96 19.03 -3.56
N GLY A 792 -6.32 18.45 -4.58
CA GLY A 792 -5.17 19.03 -5.27
C GLY A 792 -5.48 20.28 -6.09
N ASP A 793 -6.71 20.40 -6.61
CA ASP A 793 -7.12 21.50 -7.48
C ASP A 793 -8.30 22.36 -6.96
N GLY A 794 -9.04 21.87 -5.96
CA GLY A 794 -10.06 22.62 -5.22
C GLY A 794 -11.48 22.46 -5.76
N ASP A 795 -11.90 21.24 -6.11
CA ASP A 795 -13.21 20.97 -6.75
C ASP A 795 -14.31 20.38 -5.85
N ASP A 796 -14.00 20.16 -4.56
CA ASP A 796 -14.79 19.44 -3.55
C ASP A 796 -14.76 17.89 -3.67
N ARG A 797 -13.88 17.29 -4.51
CA ARG A 797 -13.41 15.89 -4.43
C ARG A 797 -12.05 15.78 -3.73
N GLY A 798 -11.62 14.55 -3.44
CA GLY A 798 -10.28 14.30 -2.89
C GLY A 798 -9.43 13.40 -3.79
N ASP A 799 -8.12 13.61 -3.75
CA ASP A 799 -7.12 13.00 -4.64
C ASP A 799 -7.22 11.46 -4.73
N ALA A 800 -7.71 10.81 -3.66
CA ALA A 800 -7.86 9.35 -3.57
C ALA A 800 -9.07 8.78 -4.35
N CYS A 801 -10.09 9.58 -4.62
CA CYS A 801 -11.33 9.18 -5.31
C CYS A 801 -11.66 10.05 -6.53
N ASP A 802 -10.68 10.83 -6.99
CA ASP A 802 -10.77 11.72 -8.15
C ASP A 802 -10.10 11.08 -9.37
N ASN A 803 -10.82 10.96 -10.48
CA ASN A 803 -10.26 10.51 -11.76
C ASN A 803 -9.49 11.59 -12.54
N CYS A 804 -9.35 12.81 -12.00
CA CYS A 804 -8.44 13.87 -12.44
C CYS A 804 -7.84 14.72 -11.28
N PRO A 805 -6.97 14.19 -10.38
CA PRO A 805 -6.47 14.87 -9.15
C PRO A 805 -5.66 16.18 -9.32
N ALA A 806 -5.67 16.79 -10.50
CA ALA A 806 -5.02 18.05 -10.83
C ALA A 806 -5.84 18.90 -11.83
N ALA A 807 -7.08 18.53 -12.17
CA ALA A 807 -7.86 19.12 -13.26
C ALA A 807 -9.40 19.15 -13.07
N SER A 808 -9.87 19.56 -11.88
CA SER A 808 -11.18 20.10 -11.51
C SER A 808 -12.36 19.69 -12.39
N ASN A 809 -12.98 18.57 -12.04
CA ASN A 809 -14.00 17.91 -12.85
C ASN A 809 -15.34 17.62 -12.11
N SER A 810 -15.36 17.62 -10.76
CA SER A 810 -16.35 17.30 -9.69
C SER A 810 -17.45 16.25 -9.98
N ALA A 811 -18.03 16.31 -11.17
CA ALA A 811 -18.98 15.37 -11.73
C ALA A 811 -18.35 14.00 -12.07
N GLN A 812 -17.03 13.83 -12.01
CA GLN A 812 -16.33 12.55 -12.19
C GLN A 812 -16.82 11.81 -13.44
N SER A 813 -16.71 12.50 -14.58
CA SER A 813 -17.14 11.97 -15.87
C SER A 813 -15.99 11.22 -16.51
N ASP A 814 -16.27 9.99 -16.92
CA ASP A 814 -15.39 9.05 -17.63
C ASP A 814 -16.22 8.54 -18.81
N GLY A 815 -15.77 8.84 -20.03
CA GLY A 815 -16.52 8.65 -21.26
C GLY A 815 -16.57 7.21 -21.78
N ASP A 816 -15.55 6.41 -21.49
CA ASP A 816 -15.33 5.09 -22.07
C ASP A 816 -15.03 3.97 -21.04
N GLY A 817 -14.59 4.31 -19.84
CA GLY A 817 -14.45 3.44 -18.67
C GLY A 817 -13.02 3.06 -18.29
N ASP A 818 -12.01 3.89 -18.60
CA ASP A 818 -10.60 3.60 -18.33
C ASP A 818 -10.07 4.06 -16.95
N SER A 819 -10.90 4.80 -16.19
CA SER A 819 -10.60 5.42 -14.88
C SER A 819 -9.81 6.73 -14.91
N VAL A 820 -9.61 7.35 -16.08
CA VAL A 820 -9.23 8.77 -16.24
C VAL A 820 -10.49 9.59 -16.52
N GLY A 821 -10.53 10.86 -16.16
CA GLY A 821 -11.71 11.71 -16.37
C GLY A 821 -11.66 12.57 -17.64
N ASP A 822 -12.83 12.81 -18.26
CA ASP A 822 -13.09 13.67 -19.44
C ASP A 822 -12.40 15.05 -19.45
N ALA A 823 -11.91 15.52 -18.28
CA ALA A 823 -11.29 16.82 -18.07
C ALA A 823 -9.75 16.81 -18.12
N CYS A 824 -9.12 15.66 -17.86
CA CYS A 824 -7.67 15.44 -17.92
C CYS A 824 -7.27 14.42 -18.99
N ASP A 825 -8.21 13.60 -19.46
CA ASP A 825 -8.02 12.60 -20.49
C ASP A 825 -7.70 13.20 -21.87
N ASN A 826 -6.64 12.70 -22.52
CA ASN A 826 -6.23 13.05 -23.87
C ASN A 826 -6.91 12.25 -24.98
N CYS A 827 -7.67 11.18 -24.66
CA CYS A 827 -8.57 10.46 -25.56
C CYS A 827 -9.96 10.13 -24.98
N PRO A 828 -10.86 11.13 -24.69
CA PRO A 828 -12.20 10.98 -24.05
C PRO A 828 -13.30 10.17 -24.76
N ALA A 829 -12.93 9.06 -25.40
CA ALA A 829 -13.78 8.11 -26.12
C ALA A 829 -13.07 6.77 -26.43
N ASP A 830 -11.74 6.66 -26.24
CA ASP A 830 -10.89 5.57 -26.73
C ASP A 830 -9.86 5.06 -25.69
N ALA A 831 -10.21 5.08 -24.40
CA ALA A 831 -9.68 4.27 -23.28
C ALA A 831 -8.16 3.99 -23.26
N ASN A 832 -7.39 4.88 -22.64
CA ASN A 832 -5.94 4.85 -22.57
C ASN A 832 -5.36 5.31 -21.21
N GLN A 833 -5.55 4.49 -20.16
CA GLN A 833 -5.20 4.80 -18.76
C GLN A 833 -3.74 5.29 -18.54
N ASN A 834 -2.82 5.02 -19.47
CA ASN A 834 -1.44 5.48 -19.42
C ASN A 834 -1.23 6.94 -19.92
N GLN A 835 -2.25 7.56 -20.53
CA GLN A 835 -2.28 8.94 -21.01
C GLN A 835 -1.07 9.31 -21.89
N LEU A 836 -0.60 8.34 -22.69
CA LEU A 836 0.57 8.51 -23.53
C LEU A 836 0.25 9.40 -24.74
N ASP A 837 1.11 10.39 -24.97
CA ASP A 837 1.14 11.29 -26.13
C ASP A 837 2.59 11.29 -26.64
N GLY A 838 2.82 10.56 -27.74
CA GLY A 838 4.15 10.22 -28.25
C GLY A 838 4.94 11.38 -28.88
N ASP A 839 4.29 12.48 -29.23
CA ASP A 839 4.95 13.64 -29.85
C ASP A 839 4.53 15.03 -29.31
N THR A 840 3.65 15.06 -28.30
CA THR A 840 3.24 16.18 -27.45
C THR A 840 2.34 17.23 -28.12
N ASP A 841 1.33 16.75 -28.86
CA ASP A 841 0.46 17.60 -29.70
C ASP A 841 -0.96 17.84 -29.12
N GLY A 842 -1.44 16.95 -28.25
CA GLY A 842 -2.74 17.06 -27.58
C GLY A 842 -3.48 15.72 -27.46
N PRO A 843 -4.01 15.16 -28.57
CA PRO A 843 -4.42 13.76 -28.68
C PRO A 843 -3.40 12.75 -28.12
N GLY A 844 -3.89 11.67 -27.51
CA GLY A 844 -3.05 10.55 -27.09
C GLY A 844 -2.89 9.44 -28.13
N ASP A 845 -1.86 8.60 -27.98
CA ASP A 845 -1.47 7.47 -28.86
C ASP A 845 -2.62 6.51 -29.25
N ALA A 846 -3.72 6.49 -28.50
CA ALA A 846 -4.87 5.62 -28.72
C ALA A 846 -5.92 6.21 -29.68
N CYS A 847 -6.03 7.55 -29.75
CA CYS A 847 -6.98 8.28 -30.59
C CYS A 847 -6.33 9.17 -31.65
N ASP A 848 -5.00 9.33 -31.59
CA ASP A 848 -4.20 10.00 -32.61
C ASP A 848 -4.01 9.13 -33.87
N ASN A 849 -4.28 9.71 -35.04
CA ASN A 849 -4.06 9.07 -36.33
C ASN A 849 -2.62 9.21 -36.88
N CYS A 850 -1.73 9.93 -36.18
CA CYS A 850 -0.29 10.03 -36.42
C CYS A 850 0.59 10.05 -35.13
N PRO A 851 0.64 8.98 -34.27
CA PRO A 851 1.33 8.92 -32.94
C PRO A 851 2.85 9.17 -32.84
N THR A 852 3.46 9.82 -33.83
CA THR A 852 4.86 10.25 -33.89
C THR A 852 5.09 11.50 -34.77
N VAL A 853 4.03 12.13 -35.31
CA VAL A 853 4.06 13.28 -36.23
C VAL A 853 2.96 14.33 -35.97
N ALA A 854 2.94 14.90 -34.77
CA ALA A 854 2.22 16.11 -34.30
C ALA A 854 1.32 16.83 -35.33
N ASN A 855 0.02 16.55 -35.26
CA ASN A 855 -1.01 17.04 -36.17
C ASN A 855 -2.33 17.46 -35.48
N PRO A 856 -2.37 18.46 -34.54
CA PRO A 856 -3.43 18.60 -33.50
C PRO A 856 -4.88 18.86 -33.97
N GLY A 857 -5.10 18.93 -35.27
CA GLY A 857 -6.41 18.98 -35.90
C GLY A 857 -6.89 17.64 -36.47
N GLN A 858 -6.15 16.53 -36.26
CA GLN A 858 -6.53 15.15 -36.61
C GLN A 858 -7.20 15.06 -38.00
N GLN A 859 -6.45 15.48 -39.02
CA GLN A 859 -6.92 15.41 -40.41
C GLN A 859 -6.70 13.99 -40.94
N ASP A 860 -7.75 13.46 -41.57
CA ASP A 860 -7.79 12.19 -42.30
C ASP A 860 -8.71 12.45 -43.51
N THR A 861 -8.12 12.56 -44.70
CA THR A 861 -8.79 13.00 -45.93
C THR A 861 -9.53 11.86 -46.66
N ASP A 862 -9.05 10.61 -46.59
CA ASP A 862 -9.66 9.45 -47.27
C ASP A 862 -10.56 8.57 -46.36
N ASN A 863 -10.30 8.61 -45.04
CA ASN A 863 -10.96 7.92 -43.93
C ASN A 863 -10.54 6.44 -43.74
N ASP A 864 -9.26 6.12 -44.01
CA ASP A 864 -8.53 4.89 -43.67
C ASP A 864 -8.22 4.73 -42.17
N GLY A 865 -7.93 5.83 -41.48
CA GLY A 865 -7.47 5.86 -40.08
C GLY A 865 -6.00 6.26 -39.88
N THR A 866 -5.26 6.49 -40.96
CA THR A 866 -3.97 7.21 -40.97
C THR A 866 -4.22 8.71 -41.15
N GLY A 867 -3.35 9.58 -40.63
CA GLY A 867 -3.51 11.04 -40.77
C GLY A 867 -2.72 11.68 -41.91
N ASP A 868 -3.26 12.77 -42.47
CA ASP A 868 -2.67 13.60 -43.54
C ASP A 868 -1.22 14.08 -43.26
N ALA A 869 -0.74 13.99 -42.01
CA ALA A 869 0.59 14.42 -41.58
C ALA A 869 1.66 13.32 -41.61
N CYS A 870 1.25 12.05 -41.61
CA CYS A 870 2.14 10.88 -41.58
C CYS A 870 1.94 9.92 -42.77
N GLU A 871 1.09 10.29 -43.72
CA GLU A 871 0.81 9.56 -44.97
C GLU A 871 1.55 10.13 -46.19
N ASP A 872 1.84 9.26 -47.17
CA ASP A 872 2.47 9.60 -48.47
C ASP A 872 1.46 9.69 -49.64
N ASP A 873 0.16 9.39 -49.44
CA ASP A 873 -0.90 9.17 -50.47
C ASP A 873 -2.27 9.70 -49.95
N ILE A 874 -2.34 11.00 -49.60
CA ILE A 874 -3.35 11.58 -48.67
C ILE A 874 -4.82 11.41 -49.09
N ASP A 875 -5.12 11.05 -50.34
CA ASP A 875 -6.49 10.82 -50.82
C ASP A 875 -6.80 9.37 -51.26
N GLY A 876 -5.88 8.44 -51.00
CA GLY A 876 -6.09 6.99 -51.15
C GLY A 876 -6.27 6.50 -52.59
N ASP A 877 -5.90 7.29 -53.60
CA ASP A 877 -6.01 6.91 -55.03
C ASP A 877 -4.99 5.84 -55.44
N GLY A 878 -3.83 5.79 -54.76
CA GLY A 878 -2.71 4.91 -55.05
C GLY A 878 -1.55 5.58 -55.80
N ILE A 879 -1.44 6.91 -55.71
CA ILE A 879 -0.41 7.75 -56.35
C ILE A 879 0.15 8.70 -55.29
N LEU A 880 1.39 8.43 -54.86
CA LEU A 880 2.02 9.20 -53.79
C LEU A 880 2.20 10.68 -54.14
N ASP A 881 2.05 11.54 -53.13
CA ASP A 881 2.24 13.00 -53.21
C ASP A 881 3.67 13.39 -53.59
N ASP A 882 4.67 12.59 -53.20
CA ASP A 882 6.06 12.64 -53.69
C ASP A 882 6.42 11.35 -54.44
N GLY A 883 5.60 10.97 -55.42
CA GLY A 883 5.78 9.78 -56.25
C GLY A 883 7.05 9.77 -57.14
N ASP A 884 7.82 10.87 -57.15
CA ASP A 884 9.18 10.99 -57.67
C ASP A 884 10.27 10.62 -56.64
N GLY A 885 10.05 10.97 -55.35
CA GLY A 885 11.01 10.80 -54.25
C GLY A 885 12.00 11.96 -54.12
N SER A 886 11.53 13.18 -54.39
CA SER A 886 12.27 14.44 -54.39
C SER A 886 12.45 15.05 -52.99
N GLY A 887 11.55 14.72 -52.06
CA GLY A 887 11.30 15.39 -50.79
C GLY A 887 10.42 16.64 -50.88
N ILE A 888 9.73 16.85 -52.02
CA ILE A 888 8.90 18.04 -52.31
C ILE A 888 7.69 17.65 -53.18
N ALA A 889 6.54 17.38 -52.55
CA ALA A 889 5.30 17.10 -53.28
C ALA A 889 4.91 18.23 -54.27
N GLY A 890 4.50 17.84 -55.48
CA GLY A 890 4.07 18.76 -56.54
C GLY A 890 5.20 19.51 -57.28
N ASP A 891 6.46 19.08 -57.15
CA ASP A 891 7.63 19.57 -57.90
C ASP A 891 7.65 18.99 -59.35
N ASN A 892 7.22 17.74 -59.50
CA ASN A 892 7.16 16.96 -60.73
C ASN A 892 5.77 16.29 -60.93
N PRO A 893 4.66 17.04 -60.98
CA PRO A 893 3.30 16.47 -61.02
C PRO A 893 3.02 15.66 -62.29
N CYS A 894 2.30 14.55 -62.11
CA CYS A 894 1.91 13.60 -63.14
C CYS A 894 1.06 14.28 -64.23
N ARG A 895 1.27 13.89 -65.49
CA ARG A 895 0.67 14.54 -66.66
C ARG A 895 0.19 13.54 -67.70
N GLY A 896 -1.02 13.73 -68.19
CA GLY A 896 -1.59 12.96 -69.30
C GLY A 896 -1.75 11.46 -69.03
N GLY A 897 -2.08 11.09 -67.78
CA GLY A 897 -2.21 9.69 -67.35
C GLY A 897 -0.88 8.98 -67.11
N ALA A 898 0.13 9.70 -66.61
CA ALA A 898 1.26 9.11 -65.91
C ALA A 898 0.84 8.76 -64.47
N VAL A 899 1.37 7.68 -63.90
CA VAL A 899 0.91 7.08 -62.63
C VAL A 899 2.06 6.41 -61.85
N ALA A 900 3.27 6.98 -61.95
CA ALA A 900 4.50 6.55 -61.25
C ALA A 900 5.69 7.43 -61.65
N SER A 901 6.62 7.70 -60.72
CA SER A 901 7.81 8.55 -60.95
C SER A 901 7.45 9.97 -61.40
N CYS A 902 6.37 10.46 -60.80
CA CYS A 902 5.81 11.80 -60.82
C CYS A 902 4.89 11.90 -59.61
N ASP A 903 4.67 13.12 -59.14
CA ASP A 903 3.87 13.45 -57.97
C ASP A 903 2.38 13.45 -58.34
N ASP A 904 1.47 13.30 -57.38
CA ASP A 904 0.06 13.56 -57.66
C ASP A 904 -0.17 15.01 -58.15
N ASN A 905 -1.10 15.18 -59.09
CA ASN A 905 -1.58 16.47 -59.57
C ASN A 905 -2.91 16.92 -58.93
N CYS A 906 -3.51 16.15 -58.01
CA CYS A 906 -4.62 16.59 -57.14
C CYS A 906 -4.55 16.12 -55.65
N PRO A 907 -3.45 16.35 -54.87
CA PRO A 907 -3.11 15.79 -53.53
C PRO A 907 -4.13 15.67 -52.37
N LEU A 908 -5.42 15.95 -52.59
CA LEU A 908 -6.53 15.99 -51.63
C LEU A 908 -7.87 15.61 -52.31
N MET A 909 -7.87 14.98 -53.49
CA MET A 909 -9.09 14.62 -54.24
C MET A 909 -8.92 13.48 -55.28
N SER A 910 -8.90 12.25 -54.78
CA SER A 910 -8.73 10.95 -55.47
C SER A 910 -9.04 10.96 -56.97
N ASN A 911 -7.99 10.89 -57.80
CA ASN A 911 -8.07 10.98 -59.26
C ASN A 911 -7.19 9.94 -60.01
N PRO A 912 -7.36 8.60 -59.84
CA PRO A 912 -6.34 7.56 -60.20
C PRO A 912 -6.00 7.37 -61.69
N LEU A 913 -6.46 8.30 -62.53
CA LEU A 913 -6.17 8.41 -63.96
C LEU A 913 -5.29 9.61 -64.30
N GLN A 914 -4.99 10.52 -63.35
CA GLN A 914 -4.04 11.63 -63.48
C GLN A 914 -4.27 12.44 -64.77
N GLU A 915 -5.54 12.76 -65.03
CA GLU A 915 -5.99 13.51 -66.21
C GLU A 915 -5.74 15.02 -66.00
N ASP A 916 -4.78 15.58 -66.73
CA ASP A 916 -4.53 17.03 -66.88
C ASP A 916 -4.77 17.40 -68.36
N ALA A 917 -5.88 18.08 -68.64
CA ALA A 917 -6.32 18.36 -70.01
C ALA A 917 -5.76 19.66 -70.61
N ASP A 918 -5.19 20.58 -69.82
CA ASP A 918 -4.55 21.81 -70.30
C ASP A 918 -3.02 21.87 -70.13
N ASP A 919 -2.41 20.78 -69.62
CA ASP A 919 -0.97 20.56 -69.42
C ASP A 919 -0.38 21.61 -68.45
N ASN A 920 -1.14 21.95 -67.40
CA ASN A 920 -0.77 22.98 -66.45
C ASN A 920 -0.05 22.41 -65.20
N GLY A 921 -0.31 21.15 -64.82
CA GLY A 921 0.24 20.49 -63.63
C GLY A 921 -0.71 20.37 -62.44
N VAL A 922 -2.00 20.70 -62.62
CA VAL A 922 -3.09 20.50 -61.65
C VAL A 922 -4.21 19.75 -62.38
N GLY A 923 -4.61 18.59 -61.85
CA GLY A 923 -5.53 17.69 -62.54
C GLY A 923 -6.95 18.22 -62.72
N ASP A 924 -7.66 17.67 -63.70
CA ASP A 924 -9.05 17.99 -64.07
C ASP A 924 -10.06 17.78 -62.91
N ALA A 925 -9.68 17.06 -61.83
CA ALA A 925 -10.52 16.81 -60.66
C ALA A 925 -10.57 18.01 -59.68
N CYS A 926 -9.42 18.65 -59.43
CA CYS A 926 -9.22 19.64 -58.37
C CYS A 926 -9.17 21.11 -58.87
N GLN A 927 -9.59 21.37 -60.11
CA GLN A 927 -9.39 22.64 -60.85
C GLN A 927 -10.58 23.64 -60.82
#